data_AF-A0A1S2IHS3-F1
#
_entry.id   AF-A0A1S2IHS3-F1
#
_cell.length_a   1.000
_cell.length_b   1.000
_cell.length_c   1.000
_cell.angle_alpha   90.00
_cell.angle_beta   90.00
_cell.angle_gamma   90.00
#
_symmetry.space_group_name_H-M   'P 1'
#
loop_
_entity.id
_entity.type
_entity.pdbx_description
1 polymer ?
#
loop_
_entity_poly.entity_id
_entity_poly.type
_entity_poly.pdbx_seq_one_letter_code
_entity_poly.pdbx_strand_id
1 'polypeptide(L)'
;MTPSTTTTPAVTPDYLTDTGPGQGARTPARSWLHTDAPTLSLDGTWSFRLLPGAPGTLGGRGVLPEGEPVDGVGAVDLDDSSWGEIEVPSHWVLGGDGLRGAPIYTNVQFPFPTEPPFVPDANPTGDHRRSFELPSTFDGAERVLLRFDGVESRYVVWLNGVEIGMGVGSRLAQEFDVTDALHPGENVIAVRVHQWSASSYVEDQDQWWLPGIFRSVTLQARPVGGLDDVWLQTPFHGTAGQGRGGAAIVPEITAGEAAYPVTLSVPELGVEVTWATAADVAPVPLDAVEPWSAETPRLYDATVSSADGAETISLRLGFRTVRIVGDQFEVNGRRVVFHGVNRHETHPDRGRVFDEEWSRRDLAQMKRFNVNAIRTSHYPPHPRLLDLADELGFWVVLECDLETHAFERQEWIGNPSDDPAWHDAYVDRMVRTVERDKNHPSIVMWSLGNEAGTGHNLAAMSAWTHARDGGRPVHYEGDYTGAYTDVYSRMYSWIDETRAIGSGDESVTLLGCTPAEAARQRSKPFVLCEYVHAMGNGPGAIDEYEDLVDAYPRLHGGFVWEWRDHGLRTHTADGVEYFGYGGDFGEVVHDGNFVMDGMVLSDDTPSPGLYEWAQVVAPIRLRFESPTVDGAPVLVVSNLRHSADASDVVFRWVASHDGEEARSGTLDVVGLEGGALAAHETVFVSLPEVPVSGTGETWLTVTAELADATVWADAGHVLSTQQLDLTPAPVPVATPRPAVVGDGRDRAARASSGRVELGPAVFDDGRLVSLAGRPVDGARLELWRAPTDNDRGEWMTPKDRDRDVMRNRHRVDLYEVGVLPSSQDTWLLAGLDRLTARVESVSVAPGSVRVRTRYAAADTRNAVTTDEQWQLVGDDLWLSVDIVPTGWWDMVWPRVGVRFDLPGDVDQASWFGTGPRESYPDSRHSAFVGRYESGVDELSAGYARPQETGHRSDLRTLDLGPAGQPWLRVEAVPSATGERPGFTLSRHTAQQIGVAEHPHELPASERTYLYLDAGQHGVGSRACGPDVASRHVLRPGAHQLRLKFSAL
;
A
#
# COMPACT_ATOMS: atom_id res chain seq x y z
N MET A 1 32.03 -12.75 55.32
CA MET A 1 32.25 -11.87 54.15
C MET A 1 30.93 -11.15 53.94
N THR A 2 30.91 -9.84 54.19
CA THR A 2 29.76 -8.97 53.96
C THR A 2 29.41 -8.95 52.47
N PRO A 3 28.13 -9.02 52.09
CA PRO A 3 27.73 -8.89 50.70
C PRO A 3 27.96 -7.45 50.25
N SER A 4 28.63 -7.31 49.11
CA SER A 4 28.80 -6.06 48.40
C SER A 4 27.46 -5.72 47.75
N THR A 5 26.80 -4.66 48.22
CA THR A 5 25.71 -4.00 47.51
C THR A 5 26.25 -3.44 46.20
N THR A 6 25.91 -4.08 45.08
CA THR A 6 26.06 -3.50 43.75
C THR A 6 25.05 -2.37 43.61
N THR A 7 25.50 -1.13 43.85
CA THR A 7 24.79 0.06 43.40
C THR A 7 24.80 0.09 41.89
N THR A 8 23.63 -0.05 41.27
CA THR A 8 23.39 0.24 39.86
C THR A 8 23.87 1.66 39.56
N PRO A 9 24.70 1.90 38.54
CA PRO A 9 25.11 3.25 38.20
C PRO A 9 23.88 4.07 37.77
N ALA A 10 23.71 5.26 38.34
CA ALA A 10 22.67 6.20 37.95
C ALA A 10 22.83 6.61 36.48
N VAL A 11 21.73 6.72 35.74
CA VAL A 11 21.70 7.23 34.37
C VAL A 11 22.22 8.67 34.37
N THR A 12 23.41 8.86 33.82
CA THR A 12 24.01 10.21 33.72
C THR A 12 23.25 11.07 32.70
N PRO A 13 23.28 12.41 32.78
CA PRO A 13 22.66 13.32 31.80
C PRO A 13 23.08 13.11 30.32
N ASP A 14 24.09 12.28 30.06
CA ASP A 14 24.58 11.86 28.74
C ASP A 14 23.70 10.77 28.07
N TYR A 15 22.61 10.33 28.73
CA TYR A 15 21.77 9.24 28.23
C TYR A 15 20.98 9.60 26.97
N LEU A 16 20.73 10.88 26.68
CA LEU A 16 19.95 11.29 25.50
C LEU A 16 20.69 11.00 24.19
N THR A 17 22.02 11.09 24.25
CA THR A 17 22.95 10.96 23.11
C THR A 17 23.76 9.66 23.14
N ASP A 18 23.49 8.76 24.10
CA ASP A 18 24.10 7.43 24.17
C ASP A 18 23.74 6.59 22.94
N THR A 19 24.72 5.96 22.29
CA THR A 19 24.49 5.11 21.11
C THR A 19 24.23 3.66 21.47
N GLY A 20 24.18 3.33 22.77
CA GLY A 20 23.96 2.00 23.29
C GLY A 20 22.50 1.52 23.29
N PRO A 21 22.28 0.25 23.64
CA PRO A 21 20.98 -0.44 23.55
C PRO A 21 19.98 -0.13 24.67
N GLY A 22 20.24 0.86 25.53
CA GLY A 22 19.45 1.07 26.76
C GLY A 22 20.18 0.62 28.03
N GLN A 23 19.76 1.10 29.20
CA GLN A 23 20.46 0.93 30.48
C GLN A 23 19.50 0.64 31.65
N GLY A 24 20.04 0.27 32.82
CA GLY A 24 19.28 0.02 34.05
C GLY A 24 18.89 -1.45 34.24
N ALA A 25 17.76 -1.69 34.92
CA ALA A 25 17.27 -3.01 35.31
C ALA A 25 16.62 -3.80 34.15
N ARG A 26 17.16 -3.69 32.94
CA ARG A 26 16.66 -4.36 31.73
C ARG A 26 16.75 -5.88 31.89
N THR A 27 15.69 -6.59 31.51
CA THR A 27 15.71 -8.06 31.42
C THR A 27 16.10 -8.51 30.00
N PRO A 28 16.57 -9.76 29.83
CA PRO A 28 16.78 -10.34 28.51
C PRO A 28 15.51 -10.33 27.66
N ALA A 29 15.65 -10.11 26.35
CA ALA A 29 14.53 -10.23 25.42
C ALA A 29 13.96 -11.66 25.41
N ARG A 30 12.64 -11.76 25.28
CA ARG A 30 11.89 -13.02 25.28
C ARG A 30 10.64 -12.89 24.41
N SER A 31 9.97 -14.02 24.15
CA SER A 31 8.73 -14.04 23.38
C SER A 31 7.63 -13.23 24.06
N TRP A 32 6.75 -12.62 23.26
CA TRP A 32 5.46 -12.18 23.77
C TRP A 32 4.54 -13.41 23.86
N LEU A 33 4.04 -13.72 25.07
CA LEU A 33 3.39 -14.99 25.36
C LEU A 33 2.06 -14.77 26.09
N HIS A 34 1.06 -15.56 25.72
CA HIS A 34 -0.20 -15.66 26.45
C HIS A 34 0.00 -16.51 27.69
N THR A 35 0.17 -15.87 28.84
CA THR A 35 0.40 -16.53 30.14
C THR A 35 -0.76 -16.31 31.10
N ASP A 36 -1.01 -17.27 31.98
CA ASP A 36 -1.93 -17.12 33.11
C ASP A 36 -1.31 -16.38 34.31
N ALA A 37 -0.03 -16.02 34.23
CA ALA A 37 0.66 -15.23 35.23
C ALA A 37 -0.09 -13.91 35.50
N PRO A 38 -0.26 -13.49 36.77
CA PRO A 38 -0.97 -12.26 37.11
C PRO A 38 -0.38 -11.05 36.38
N THR A 39 -1.22 -10.37 35.61
CA THR A 39 -0.85 -9.21 34.80
C THR A 39 -1.76 -8.04 35.15
N LEU A 40 -1.19 -6.85 35.27
CA LEU A 40 -1.89 -5.59 35.46
C LEU A 40 -1.52 -4.66 34.30
N SER A 41 -2.51 -4.27 33.49
CA SER A 41 -2.32 -3.15 32.56
C SER A 41 -2.30 -1.84 33.34
N LEU A 42 -1.35 -0.97 32.96
CA LEU A 42 -1.25 0.40 33.43
C LEU A 42 -1.79 1.41 32.40
N ASP A 43 -2.40 0.93 31.32
CA ASP A 43 -3.06 1.76 30.32
C ASP A 43 -4.22 2.55 30.95
N GLY A 44 -4.55 3.68 30.33
CA GLY A 44 -5.59 4.61 30.75
C GLY A 44 -5.06 6.03 30.92
N THR A 45 -5.73 6.83 31.76
CA THR A 45 -5.41 8.24 31.95
C THR A 45 -4.23 8.45 32.90
N TRP A 46 -3.20 9.17 32.44
CA TRP A 46 -1.99 9.53 33.18
C TRP A 46 -1.90 11.05 33.35
N SER A 47 -1.30 11.51 34.45
CA SER A 47 -0.88 12.90 34.60
C SER A 47 0.23 13.21 33.59
N PHE A 48 0.14 14.34 32.90
CA PHE A 48 1.04 14.68 31.81
C PHE A 48 1.39 16.17 31.77
N ARG A 49 2.66 16.46 31.51
CA ARG A 49 3.13 17.78 31.05
C ARG A 49 4.10 17.63 29.90
N LEU A 50 4.07 18.60 28.99
CA LEU A 50 5.03 18.70 27.90
C LEU A 50 6.02 19.83 28.17
N LEU A 51 7.31 19.52 28.10
CA LEU A 51 8.42 20.46 28.21
C LEU A 51 8.97 20.77 26.81
N PRO A 52 9.38 22.02 26.53
CA PRO A 52 9.87 22.42 25.21
C PRO A 52 11.29 21.93 24.89
N GLY A 53 12.00 21.36 25.88
CA GLY A 53 13.36 20.87 25.74
C GLY A 53 13.68 19.86 26.84
N ALA A 54 14.74 19.07 26.63
CA ALA A 54 15.15 18.02 27.56
C ALA A 54 15.83 18.59 28.81
N PRO A 55 15.28 18.40 30.03
CA PRO A 55 15.90 18.91 31.26
C PRO A 55 17.32 18.38 31.48
N GLY A 56 18.20 19.23 31.99
CA GLY A 56 19.59 18.87 32.29
C GLY A 56 20.58 19.04 31.11
N THR A 57 20.08 19.19 29.88
CA THR A 57 20.92 19.55 28.72
C THR A 57 21.32 21.03 28.77
N LEU A 58 22.29 21.43 27.93
CA LEU A 58 22.72 22.83 27.83
C LEU A 58 21.60 23.74 27.30
N GLY A 59 20.83 23.28 26.32
CA GLY A 59 19.66 23.99 25.77
C GLY A 59 18.40 23.90 26.63
N GLY A 60 18.26 22.85 27.45
CA GLY A 60 17.13 22.65 28.36
C GLY A 60 17.23 23.39 29.69
N ARG A 61 18.08 24.42 29.81
CA ARG A 61 18.22 25.18 31.06
C ARG A 61 16.98 26.02 31.33
N GLY A 62 16.37 25.81 32.50
CA GLY A 62 15.21 26.58 32.94
C GLY A 62 13.87 26.11 32.34
N VAL A 63 13.82 24.95 31.69
CA VAL A 63 12.55 24.35 31.21
C VAL A 63 11.72 23.78 32.37
N LEU A 64 12.35 23.46 33.50
CA LEU A 64 11.68 23.00 34.71
C LEU A 64 11.31 24.18 35.64
N PRO A 65 10.27 24.03 36.47
CA PRO A 65 9.96 24.96 37.56
C PRO A 65 11.17 25.23 38.47
N GLU A 66 11.23 26.44 39.04
CA GLU A 66 12.30 26.82 39.96
C GLU A 66 12.34 25.89 41.18
N GLY A 67 13.49 25.25 41.40
CA GLY A 67 13.72 24.34 42.51
C GLY A 67 13.44 22.86 42.22
N GLU A 68 12.86 22.52 41.06
CA GLU A 68 12.69 21.13 40.65
C GLU A 68 14.02 20.57 40.08
N PRO A 69 14.54 19.44 40.59
CA PRO A 69 15.74 18.81 40.05
C PRO A 69 15.45 18.08 38.73
N VAL A 70 16.49 17.75 37.96
CA VAL A 70 16.35 17.10 36.64
C VAL A 70 15.58 15.78 36.74
N ASP A 71 15.89 14.96 37.74
CA ASP A 71 15.23 13.69 38.08
C ASP A 71 13.98 13.87 38.96
N GLY A 72 13.57 15.11 39.23
CA GLY A 72 12.48 15.44 40.14
C GLY A 72 11.12 14.84 39.77
N VAL A 73 10.90 14.55 38.48
CA VAL A 73 9.70 13.84 37.99
C VAL A 73 9.49 12.48 38.66
N GLY A 74 10.59 11.81 39.05
CA GLY A 74 10.54 10.52 39.73
C GLY A 74 10.17 10.61 41.21
N ALA A 75 10.27 11.79 41.84
CA ALA A 75 10.00 11.95 43.26
C ALA A 75 8.55 11.58 43.61
N VAL A 76 8.36 10.80 44.67
CA VAL A 76 7.03 10.32 45.10
C VAL A 76 6.13 11.48 45.54
N ASP A 77 6.71 12.49 46.19
CA ASP A 77 6.03 13.66 46.76
C ASP A 77 5.95 14.85 45.80
N LEU A 78 6.33 14.69 44.52
CA LEU A 78 6.11 15.73 43.51
C LEU A 78 4.61 15.98 43.35
N ASP A 79 4.23 17.24 43.54
CA ASP A 79 2.87 17.74 43.30
C ASP A 79 2.63 17.94 41.79
N ASP A 80 1.90 17.01 41.18
CA ASP A 80 1.45 17.05 39.79
C ASP A 80 -0.02 17.44 39.64
N SER A 81 -0.67 17.95 40.70
CA SER A 81 -2.09 18.30 40.68
C SER A 81 -2.46 19.40 39.68
N SER A 82 -1.46 20.15 39.20
CA SER A 82 -1.62 21.17 38.15
C SER A 82 -1.34 20.66 36.74
N TRP A 83 -0.96 19.40 36.56
CA TRP A 83 -0.63 18.83 35.25
C TRP A 83 -1.92 18.56 34.46
N GLY A 84 -1.78 18.41 33.15
CA GLY A 84 -2.88 17.92 32.32
C GLY A 84 -3.01 16.41 32.44
N GLU A 85 -3.95 15.85 31.69
CA GLU A 85 -4.14 14.40 31.57
C GLU A 85 -3.85 13.95 30.14
N ILE A 86 -3.37 12.72 29.96
CA ILE A 86 -3.19 12.07 28.66
C ILE A 86 -3.62 10.61 28.74
N GLU A 87 -4.24 10.09 27.68
CA GLU A 87 -4.45 8.65 27.55
C GLU A 87 -3.14 7.96 27.19
N VAL A 88 -2.88 6.81 27.79
CA VAL A 88 -1.78 5.91 27.43
C VAL A 88 -2.41 4.55 27.11
N PRO A 89 -2.21 3.98 25.92
CA PRO A 89 -1.31 4.47 24.86
C PRO A 89 -1.84 5.65 24.03
N SER A 90 -0.97 6.60 23.68
CA SER A 90 -1.22 7.65 22.69
C SER A 90 0.05 8.32 22.15
N HIS A 91 -0.11 9.09 21.07
CA HIS A 91 0.86 10.09 20.65
C HIS A 91 0.39 11.46 21.11
N TRP A 92 1.23 12.19 21.86
CA TRP A 92 0.76 13.45 22.47
C TRP A 92 0.46 14.53 21.42
N VAL A 93 1.09 14.46 20.23
CA VAL A 93 0.89 15.41 19.13
C VAL A 93 -0.45 15.27 18.42
N LEU A 94 -1.18 14.16 18.64
CA LEU A 94 -2.52 13.93 18.10
C LEU A 94 -3.62 14.31 19.11
N GLY A 95 -3.24 14.64 20.35
CA GLY A 95 -4.18 15.00 21.42
C GLY A 95 -4.17 16.50 21.75
N GLY A 96 -5.34 17.02 22.12
CA GLY A 96 -5.47 18.38 22.68
C GLY A 96 -5.36 19.52 21.66
N ASP A 97 -5.91 19.34 20.45
CA ASP A 97 -6.05 20.37 19.41
C ASP A 97 -4.76 21.15 19.10
N GLY A 98 -3.63 20.45 18.99
CA GLY A 98 -2.31 21.04 18.69
C GLY A 98 -1.61 21.72 19.88
N LEU A 99 -2.22 21.74 21.08
CA LEU A 99 -1.61 22.32 22.29
C LEU A 99 -0.34 21.59 22.75
N ARG A 100 -0.12 20.37 22.27
CA ARG A 100 0.99 19.49 22.66
C ARG A 100 2.00 19.30 21.52
N GLY A 101 2.05 20.24 20.58
CA GLY A 101 2.83 20.11 19.36
C GLY A 101 2.00 19.50 18.23
N ALA A 102 2.65 19.21 17.11
CA ALA A 102 1.99 18.71 15.91
C ALA A 102 2.82 17.56 15.29
N PRO A 103 2.18 16.67 14.51
CA PRO A 103 2.86 15.68 13.67
C PRO A 103 3.85 16.35 12.71
N ILE A 104 4.91 15.62 12.35
CA ILE A 104 5.85 16.03 11.31
C ILE A 104 5.94 14.90 10.31
N TYR A 105 5.68 15.16 9.03
CA TYR A 105 5.94 14.16 7.98
C TYR A 105 7.20 14.52 7.20
N THR A 106 8.15 13.59 7.17
CA THR A 106 9.27 13.60 6.24
C THR A 106 9.44 12.21 5.66
N ASN A 107 9.85 12.13 4.39
CA ASN A 107 10.22 10.89 3.73
C ASN A 107 11.69 10.56 4.07
N VAL A 108 12.64 11.02 3.24
CA VAL A 108 14.07 10.72 3.41
C VAL A 108 14.81 11.71 4.33
N GLN A 109 14.32 12.93 4.49
CA GLN A 109 15.08 13.98 5.19
C GLN A 109 14.81 13.95 6.70
N PHE A 110 15.87 13.96 7.52
CA PHE A 110 15.67 14.23 8.94
C PHE A 110 15.05 15.62 9.16
N PRO A 111 14.11 15.77 10.13
CA PRO A 111 13.59 17.07 10.53
C PRO A 111 14.54 17.85 11.46
N PHE A 112 15.80 17.40 11.57
CA PHE A 112 16.88 18.00 12.37
C PHE A 112 18.24 17.85 11.67
N PRO A 113 19.27 18.61 12.09
CA PRO A 113 20.60 18.50 11.49
C PRO A 113 21.22 17.10 11.63
N THR A 114 21.84 16.58 10.58
CA THR A 114 22.49 15.26 10.58
C THR A 114 23.88 15.32 11.25
N GLU A 115 23.92 15.24 12.58
CA GLU A 115 25.15 15.28 13.39
C GLU A 115 25.16 14.21 14.51
N PRO A 116 25.13 12.91 14.17
CA PRO A 116 25.01 11.85 15.18
C PRO A 116 26.18 11.89 16.19
N PRO A 117 25.90 11.67 17.49
CA PRO A 117 24.60 11.31 18.08
C PRO A 117 23.81 12.49 18.63
N PHE A 118 24.15 13.74 18.28
CA PHE A 118 23.55 14.95 18.88
C PHE A 118 22.13 15.23 18.38
N VAL A 119 21.32 15.87 19.22
CA VAL A 119 19.92 16.20 18.91
C VAL A 119 19.63 17.68 19.14
N PRO A 120 18.56 18.24 18.55
CA PRO A 120 18.20 19.65 18.74
C PRO A 120 17.93 20.04 20.20
N ASP A 121 18.22 21.29 20.55
CA ASP A 121 17.82 21.87 21.85
C ASP A 121 16.29 21.93 22.00
N ALA A 122 15.58 22.24 20.91
CA ALA A 122 14.12 22.16 20.81
C ALA A 122 13.69 20.69 20.70
N ASN A 123 13.60 20.03 21.85
CA ASN A 123 13.29 18.61 21.95
C ASN A 123 12.09 18.40 22.86
N PRO A 124 10.86 18.34 22.29
CA PRO A 124 9.65 18.08 23.05
C PRO A 124 9.83 16.86 23.95
N THR A 125 9.66 17.10 25.26
CA THR A 125 9.93 16.11 26.30
C THR A 125 8.67 15.95 27.16
N GLY A 126 8.02 14.80 27.06
CA GLY A 126 6.79 14.47 27.78
C GLY A 126 7.07 13.78 29.10
N ASP A 127 6.68 14.40 30.21
CA ASP A 127 6.67 13.77 31.53
C ASP A 127 5.29 13.16 31.79
N HIS A 128 5.24 11.86 32.07
CA HIS A 128 4.05 11.08 32.37
C HIS A 128 4.13 10.55 33.81
N ARG A 129 3.06 10.65 34.59
CA ARG A 129 2.98 10.09 35.95
C ARG A 129 1.66 9.37 36.18
N ARG A 130 1.70 8.26 36.90
CA ARG A 130 0.50 7.47 37.23
C ARG A 130 0.65 6.79 38.58
N SER A 131 -0.36 6.96 39.44
CA SER A 131 -0.52 6.16 40.65
C SER A 131 -1.34 4.91 40.37
N PHE A 132 -0.99 3.76 40.93
CA PHE A 132 -1.75 2.52 40.78
C PHE A 132 -1.68 1.68 42.06
N GLU A 133 -2.71 0.88 42.31
CA GLU A 133 -2.73 -0.07 43.42
C GLU A 133 -2.17 -1.41 42.96
N LEU A 134 -1.17 -1.95 43.66
CA LEU A 134 -0.63 -3.27 43.37
C LEU A 134 -1.60 -4.35 43.89
N PRO A 135 -2.17 -5.20 43.03
CA PRO A 135 -3.12 -6.22 43.44
C PRO A 135 -2.44 -7.30 44.30
N SER A 136 -3.17 -7.85 45.28
CA SER A 136 -2.67 -8.96 46.11
C SER A 136 -2.38 -10.25 45.32
N THR A 137 -2.80 -10.34 44.05
CA THR A 137 -2.42 -11.45 43.16
C THR A 137 -0.93 -11.45 42.82
N PHE A 138 -0.21 -10.36 43.10
CA PHE A 138 1.24 -10.26 42.95
C PHE A 138 1.99 -10.70 44.22
N ASP A 139 1.27 -11.00 45.32
CA ASP A 139 1.88 -11.43 46.58
C ASP A 139 2.63 -12.77 46.39
N GLY A 140 3.90 -12.79 46.78
CA GLY A 140 4.74 -13.99 46.70
C GLY A 140 5.28 -14.31 45.30
N ALA A 141 5.14 -13.39 44.33
CA ALA A 141 5.84 -13.46 43.06
C ALA A 141 7.37 -13.52 43.29
N GLU A 142 8.07 -14.29 42.46
CA GLU A 142 9.54 -14.37 42.48
C GLU A 142 10.15 -13.06 41.97
N ARG A 143 9.57 -12.52 40.89
CA ARG A 143 9.93 -11.24 40.29
C ARG A 143 8.68 -10.52 39.79
N VAL A 144 8.75 -9.20 39.64
CA VAL A 144 7.73 -8.43 38.92
C VAL A 144 8.40 -7.64 37.80
N LEU A 145 7.90 -7.82 36.58
CA LEU A 145 8.44 -7.18 35.39
C LEU A 145 7.51 -6.06 34.93
N LEU A 146 8.08 -4.88 34.69
CA LEU A 146 7.42 -3.76 34.03
C LEU A 146 7.77 -3.80 32.55
N ARG A 147 6.76 -3.89 31.69
CA ARG A 147 6.88 -4.01 30.24
C ARG A 147 6.31 -2.78 29.55
N PHE A 148 7.07 -2.25 28.59
CA PHE A 148 6.62 -1.28 27.59
C PHE A 148 6.67 -1.95 26.22
N ASP A 149 5.54 -1.98 25.50
CA ASP A 149 5.49 -2.58 24.14
C ASP A 149 5.90 -1.60 23.02
N GLY A 150 5.97 -0.30 23.31
CA GLY A 150 6.38 0.74 22.36
C GLY A 150 6.31 2.15 22.93
N VAL A 151 7.41 2.89 22.82
CA VAL A 151 7.55 4.29 23.27
C VAL A 151 8.43 5.02 22.26
N GLU A 152 7.96 6.13 21.70
CA GLU A 152 8.69 6.90 20.70
C GLU A 152 9.21 8.24 21.28
N SER A 153 10.53 8.52 21.34
CA SER A 153 11.66 7.60 21.12
C SER A 153 12.25 7.11 22.44
N ARG A 154 13.32 7.75 22.92
CA ARG A 154 14.03 7.35 24.14
C ARG A 154 13.27 7.79 25.39
N TYR A 155 13.27 6.94 26.41
CA TYR A 155 12.60 7.23 27.67
C TYR A 155 13.37 6.74 28.89
N VAL A 156 13.10 7.36 30.04
CA VAL A 156 13.60 6.97 31.36
C VAL A 156 12.42 6.73 32.29
N VAL A 157 12.52 5.69 33.12
CA VAL A 157 11.45 5.24 34.02
C VAL A 157 11.91 5.32 35.47
N TRP A 158 11.03 5.84 36.33
CA TRP A 158 11.13 5.77 37.77
C TRP A 158 9.89 5.09 38.35
N LEU A 159 10.09 4.33 39.43
CA LEU A 159 9.03 3.73 40.22
C LEU A 159 9.28 4.01 41.69
N ASN A 160 8.32 4.65 42.36
CA ASN A 160 8.40 5.03 43.76
C ASN A 160 9.69 5.79 44.13
N GLY A 161 10.14 6.72 43.27
CA GLY A 161 11.38 7.48 43.49
C GLY A 161 12.67 6.77 43.10
N VAL A 162 12.59 5.50 42.69
CA VAL A 162 13.76 4.72 42.26
C VAL A 162 13.84 4.73 40.74
N GLU A 163 14.98 5.15 40.20
CA GLU A 163 15.26 5.03 38.77
C GLU A 163 15.40 3.56 38.39
N ILE A 164 14.58 3.12 37.43
CA ILE A 164 14.53 1.74 36.97
C ILE A 164 15.48 1.54 35.78
N GLY A 165 15.44 2.45 34.82
CA GLY A 165 16.28 2.37 33.63
C GLY A 165 15.82 3.23 32.48
N MET A 166 16.50 3.05 31.35
CA MET A 166 16.28 3.76 30.09
C MET A 166 16.00 2.76 28.97
N GLY A 167 14.94 2.99 28.20
CA GLY A 167 14.58 2.22 27.01
C GLY A 167 14.84 2.97 25.70
N VAL A 168 15.10 2.19 24.64
CA VAL A 168 15.34 2.64 23.26
C VAL A 168 14.72 1.65 22.27
N GLY A 169 14.61 2.01 20.99
CA GLY A 169 13.99 1.17 19.96
C GLY A 169 12.48 1.31 20.02
N SER A 170 11.96 2.30 19.30
CA SER A 170 10.62 2.83 19.55
C SER A 170 9.51 1.80 19.40
N ARG A 171 9.65 0.88 18.44
CA ARG A 171 8.65 -0.15 18.12
C ARG A 171 8.98 -1.51 18.73
N LEU A 172 9.97 -1.57 19.61
CA LEU A 172 10.46 -2.79 20.24
C LEU A 172 10.10 -2.83 21.72
N ALA A 173 9.64 -3.99 22.18
CA ALA A 173 9.33 -4.17 23.60
C ALA A 173 10.59 -4.07 24.48
N GLN A 174 10.41 -3.58 25.70
CA GLN A 174 11.42 -3.57 26.74
C GLN A 174 10.78 -3.91 28.08
N GLU A 175 11.42 -4.84 28.79
CA GLU A 175 11.03 -5.23 30.15
C GLU A 175 12.10 -4.80 31.17
N PHE A 176 11.67 -4.38 32.35
CA PHE A 176 12.52 -4.04 33.48
C PHE A 176 12.11 -4.83 34.72
N ASP A 177 13.08 -5.33 35.48
CA ASP A 177 12.81 -5.93 36.79
C ASP A 177 12.58 -4.82 37.82
N VAL A 178 11.36 -4.76 38.36
CA VAL A 178 10.92 -3.73 39.33
C VAL A 178 10.61 -4.32 40.70
N THR A 179 11.03 -5.56 40.95
CA THR A 179 10.70 -6.33 42.16
C THR A 179 11.03 -5.56 43.45
N ASP A 180 12.22 -4.97 43.52
CA ASP A 180 12.70 -4.27 44.71
C ASP A 180 12.14 -2.84 44.86
N ALA A 181 11.55 -2.29 43.80
CA ALA A 181 11.02 -0.92 43.78
C ALA A 181 9.53 -0.85 44.11
N LEU A 182 8.79 -1.96 43.95
CA LEU A 182 7.37 -2.06 44.29
C LEU A 182 7.13 -2.24 45.78
N HIS A 183 5.95 -1.80 46.24
CA HIS A 183 5.46 -2.12 47.57
C HIS A 183 3.94 -2.39 47.57
N PRO A 184 3.40 -3.11 48.58
CA PRO A 184 1.96 -3.29 48.71
C PRO A 184 1.21 -1.95 48.79
N GLY A 185 0.04 -1.89 48.16
CA GLY A 185 -0.81 -0.69 48.12
C GLY A 185 -0.51 0.20 46.91
N GLU A 186 -0.67 1.51 47.10
CA GLU A 186 -0.46 2.52 46.07
C GLU A 186 1.04 2.64 45.70
N ASN A 187 1.35 2.64 44.41
CA ASN A 187 2.67 2.86 43.83
C ASN A 187 2.57 4.00 42.81
N VAL A 188 3.67 4.70 42.56
CA VAL A 188 3.76 5.80 41.57
C VAL A 188 4.81 5.48 40.53
N ILE A 189 4.40 5.37 39.27
CA ILE A 189 5.30 5.31 38.12
C ILE A 189 5.43 6.70 37.49
N ALA A 190 6.64 7.03 37.07
CA ALA A 190 6.94 8.23 36.30
C ALA A 190 7.79 7.86 35.08
N VAL A 191 7.47 8.42 33.92
CA VAL A 191 8.17 8.18 32.66
C VAL A 191 8.43 9.50 31.96
N ARG A 192 9.70 9.77 31.66
CA ARG A 192 10.10 10.90 30.80
C ARG A 192 10.41 10.37 29.41
N VAL A 193 9.73 10.90 28.39
CA VAL A 193 9.89 10.51 26.99
C VAL A 193 10.42 11.71 26.20
N HIS A 194 11.40 11.47 25.33
CA HIS A 194 11.95 12.48 24.42
C HIS A 194 11.53 12.17 22.99
N GLN A 195 11.11 13.19 22.25
CA GLN A 195 10.85 13.05 20.83
C GLN A 195 12.15 12.71 20.09
N TRP A 196 13.18 13.54 20.26
CA TRP A 196 14.48 13.34 19.63
C TRP A 196 15.47 12.69 20.58
N SER A 197 16.18 11.69 20.10
CA SER A 197 17.31 11.07 20.80
C SER A 197 18.33 10.55 19.79
N ALA A 198 19.45 10.00 20.26
CA ALA A 198 20.35 9.25 19.38
C ALA A 198 19.59 8.18 18.56
N SER A 199 18.59 7.53 19.16
CA SER A 199 17.78 6.51 18.46
C SER A 199 17.01 7.04 17.25
N SER A 200 16.74 8.36 17.16
CA SER A 200 16.08 8.97 16.00
C SER A 200 16.90 8.86 14.72
N TYR A 201 18.24 8.76 14.81
CA TYR A 201 19.10 8.57 13.64
C TYR A 201 18.96 7.22 12.96
N VAL A 202 18.38 6.23 13.65
CA VAL A 202 18.19 4.85 13.18
C VAL A 202 16.70 4.49 13.08
N GLU A 203 15.83 5.51 13.05
CA GLU A 203 14.37 5.42 13.00
C GLU A 203 13.80 6.45 12.00
N ASP A 204 14.46 6.55 10.83
CA ASP A 204 14.15 7.49 9.74
C ASP A 204 13.19 6.92 8.70
N GLN A 205 12.15 6.21 9.15
CA GLN A 205 11.14 5.65 8.27
C GLN A 205 10.35 6.75 7.52
N ASP A 206 9.95 6.49 6.28
CA ASP A 206 9.00 7.31 5.51
C ASP A 206 7.59 7.27 6.13
N GLN A 207 7.38 8.08 7.16
CA GLN A 207 6.14 8.15 7.94
C GLN A 207 6.08 9.43 8.79
N TRP A 208 4.99 9.60 9.53
CA TRP A 208 4.90 10.65 10.55
C TRP A 208 5.85 10.41 11.75
N TRP A 209 6.53 11.45 12.21
CA TRP A 209 7.16 11.49 13.54
C TRP A 209 6.09 11.75 14.60
N LEU A 210 5.82 10.77 15.47
CA LEU A 210 4.73 10.79 16.43
C LEU A 210 5.23 10.29 17.79
N PRO A 211 5.75 11.18 18.65
CA PRO A 211 6.30 10.77 19.94
C PRO A 211 5.19 10.45 20.96
N GLY A 212 5.50 9.57 21.92
CA GLY A 212 4.58 9.16 22.99
C GLY A 212 4.76 7.72 23.44
N ILE A 213 4.08 7.36 24.54
CA ILE A 213 3.91 5.97 24.96
C ILE A 213 2.74 5.42 24.14
N PHE A 214 3.02 4.84 22.96
CA PHE A 214 2.00 4.54 21.95
C PHE A 214 1.54 3.07 21.91
N ARG A 215 2.13 2.21 22.75
CA ARG A 215 1.64 0.85 23.03
C ARG A 215 1.57 0.61 24.53
N SER A 216 0.99 -0.53 24.90
CA SER A 216 0.65 -0.85 26.29
C SER A 216 1.83 -0.81 27.26
N VAL A 217 1.52 -0.44 28.50
CA VAL A 217 2.38 -0.55 29.67
C VAL A 217 1.78 -1.57 30.63
N THR A 218 2.53 -2.60 31.01
CA THR A 218 2.00 -3.70 31.84
C THR A 218 2.98 -4.10 32.95
N LEU A 219 2.44 -4.51 34.10
CA LEU A 219 3.16 -5.24 35.13
C LEU A 219 2.79 -6.73 35.05
N GLN A 220 3.78 -7.61 35.13
CA GLN A 220 3.57 -9.05 35.17
C GLN A 220 4.29 -9.66 36.38
N ALA A 221 3.54 -10.37 37.23
CA ALA A 221 4.07 -11.11 38.35
C ALA A 221 4.62 -12.45 37.86
N ARG A 222 5.93 -12.66 37.98
CA ARG A 222 6.61 -13.90 37.61
C ARG A 222 6.53 -14.87 38.79
N PRO A 223 5.83 -16.01 38.66
CA PRO A 223 5.67 -16.94 39.77
C PRO A 223 6.97 -17.69 40.07
N VAL A 224 7.12 -18.14 41.33
CA VAL A 224 8.20 -19.07 41.70
C VAL A 224 8.01 -20.37 40.92
N GLY A 225 9.03 -20.78 40.15
CA GLY A 225 8.90 -21.93 39.25
C GLY A 225 8.10 -21.62 37.98
N GLY A 226 8.06 -20.36 37.56
CA GLY A 226 7.52 -19.95 36.26
C GLY A 226 8.42 -20.30 35.07
N LEU A 227 7.92 -19.98 33.88
CA LEU A 227 8.53 -20.21 32.57
C LEU A 227 8.96 -18.87 31.97
N ASP A 228 10.27 -18.58 31.94
CA ASP A 228 10.77 -17.28 31.49
C ASP A 228 10.59 -17.06 29.99
N ASP A 229 10.83 -18.09 29.17
CA ASP A 229 10.57 -18.08 27.73
C ASP A 229 10.30 -19.49 27.19
N VAL A 230 9.52 -19.56 26.11
CA VAL A 230 9.15 -20.81 25.42
C VAL A 230 9.30 -20.58 23.92
N TRP A 231 10.01 -21.47 23.25
CA TRP A 231 10.04 -21.54 21.79
C TRP A 231 9.67 -22.94 21.31
N LEU A 232 8.57 -23.04 20.57
CA LEU A 232 8.11 -24.29 19.97
C LEU A 232 8.29 -24.22 18.45
N GLN A 233 9.39 -24.77 17.94
CA GLN A 233 9.58 -24.86 16.48
C GLN A 233 8.77 -26.03 15.92
N THR A 234 8.12 -25.83 14.78
CA THR A 234 7.09 -26.74 14.24
C THR A 234 7.39 -27.20 12.81
N PRO A 235 8.55 -27.81 12.52
CA PRO A 235 8.88 -28.24 11.17
C PRO A 235 7.88 -29.29 10.65
N PHE A 236 7.38 -29.05 9.44
CA PHE A 236 6.61 -30.01 8.64
C PHE A 236 7.52 -30.71 7.63
N HIS A 237 7.35 -32.02 7.46
CA HIS A 237 8.19 -32.86 6.59
C HIS A 237 7.46 -33.40 5.35
N GLY A 238 6.17 -33.12 5.20
CA GLY A 238 5.42 -33.43 3.98
C GLY A 238 5.58 -32.37 2.89
N THR A 239 4.78 -32.50 1.82
CA THR A 239 4.75 -31.54 0.70
C THR A 239 3.44 -30.75 0.70
N ALA A 240 3.49 -29.47 0.31
CA ALA A 240 2.33 -28.61 0.12
C ALA A 240 1.30 -29.27 -0.82
N GLY A 241 0.02 -29.14 -0.48
CA GLY A 241 -1.10 -29.80 -1.18
C GLY A 241 -1.37 -31.24 -0.73
N GLN A 242 -0.50 -31.85 0.09
CA GLN A 242 -0.85 -33.08 0.79
C GLN A 242 -1.65 -32.74 2.05
N GLY A 243 -2.81 -33.38 2.24
CA GLY A 243 -3.69 -33.07 3.37
C GLY A 243 -3.04 -33.27 4.74
N ARG A 244 -2.24 -34.32 4.91
CA ARG A 244 -1.50 -34.58 6.17
C ARG A 244 -0.11 -35.14 5.89
N GLY A 245 0.85 -34.83 6.77
CA GLY A 245 2.23 -35.35 6.70
C GLY A 245 2.91 -35.41 8.06
N GLY A 246 4.11 -35.99 8.07
CA GLY A 246 4.93 -36.06 9.28
C GLY A 246 5.46 -34.69 9.70
N ALA A 247 5.60 -34.46 11.00
CA ALA A 247 6.06 -33.21 11.58
C ALA A 247 6.78 -33.46 12.91
N ALA A 248 7.28 -32.40 13.55
CA ALA A 248 7.75 -32.45 14.91
C ALA A 248 7.47 -31.14 15.66
N ILE A 249 7.41 -31.22 16.99
CA ILE A 249 7.55 -30.06 17.88
C ILE A 249 8.96 -30.13 18.45
N VAL A 250 9.78 -29.10 18.22
CA VAL A 250 11.14 -28.97 18.77
C VAL A 250 11.11 -27.86 19.83
N PRO A 251 11.02 -28.23 21.13
CA PRO A 251 10.89 -27.27 22.21
C PRO A 251 12.24 -26.74 22.70
N GLU A 252 12.30 -25.45 22.99
CA GLU A 252 13.31 -24.79 23.81
C GLU A 252 12.61 -24.07 24.96
N ILE A 253 12.90 -24.47 26.20
CA ILE A 253 12.25 -23.95 27.40
C ILE A 253 13.30 -23.26 28.28
N THR A 254 13.12 -21.97 28.52
CA THR A 254 13.95 -21.19 29.45
C THR A 254 13.21 -21.08 30.77
N ALA A 255 13.67 -21.80 31.79
CA ALA A 255 13.07 -21.79 33.12
C ALA A 255 14.09 -22.27 34.18
N GLY A 256 13.87 -21.90 35.44
CA GLY A 256 14.66 -22.40 36.58
C GLY A 256 14.34 -23.86 36.93
N GLU A 257 15.18 -24.50 37.76
CA GLU A 257 14.95 -25.90 38.19
C GLU A 257 13.60 -26.11 38.90
N ALA A 258 13.11 -25.11 39.64
CA ALA A 258 11.84 -25.16 40.34
C ALA A 258 10.61 -25.20 39.41
N ALA A 259 10.77 -24.87 38.13
CA ALA A 259 9.69 -24.95 37.16
C ALA A 259 9.40 -26.39 36.70
N TYR A 260 10.32 -27.33 36.96
CA TYR A 260 10.18 -28.71 36.51
C TYR A 260 9.51 -29.60 37.58
N PRO A 261 8.65 -30.56 37.19
CA PRO A 261 8.41 -31.01 35.82
C PRO A 261 7.58 -30.02 34.97
N VAL A 262 7.95 -29.89 33.69
CA VAL A 262 7.24 -29.05 32.70
C VAL A 262 6.46 -29.96 31.74
N THR A 263 5.20 -29.63 31.47
CA THR A 263 4.32 -30.40 30.59
C THR A 263 3.94 -29.62 29.34
N LEU A 264 4.21 -30.19 28.16
CA LEU A 264 3.65 -29.76 26.86
C LEU A 264 2.39 -30.59 26.57
N SER A 265 1.26 -29.91 26.31
CA SER A 265 0.01 -30.53 25.86
C SER A 265 -0.46 -29.93 24.54
N VAL A 266 -0.79 -30.78 23.56
CA VAL A 266 -1.46 -30.43 22.30
C VAL A 266 -2.65 -31.39 22.13
N PRO A 267 -3.82 -31.06 22.72
CA PRO A 267 -4.92 -32.02 22.88
C PRO A 267 -5.40 -32.64 21.57
N GLU A 268 -5.52 -31.85 20.50
CA GLU A 268 -6.01 -32.35 19.21
C GLU A 268 -5.06 -33.36 18.55
N LEU A 269 -3.76 -33.22 18.78
CA LEU A 269 -2.75 -34.15 18.28
C LEU A 269 -2.47 -35.29 19.27
N GLY A 270 -3.16 -35.33 20.41
CA GLY A 270 -2.96 -36.33 21.46
C GLY A 270 -1.57 -36.27 22.10
N VAL A 271 -0.93 -35.10 22.08
CA VAL A 271 0.40 -34.91 22.69
C VAL A 271 0.23 -34.51 24.15
N GLU A 272 0.84 -35.28 25.03
CA GLU A 272 1.03 -34.94 26.44
C GLU A 272 2.41 -35.44 26.87
N VAL A 273 3.39 -34.53 26.96
CA VAL A 273 4.78 -34.87 27.27
C VAL A 273 5.21 -34.08 28.49
N THR A 274 5.76 -34.77 29.49
CA THR A 274 6.26 -34.15 30.72
C THR A 274 7.76 -34.40 30.84
N TRP A 275 8.53 -33.32 30.94
CA TRP A 275 9.97 -33.34 31.15
C TRP A 275 10.26 -33.12 32.63
N ALA A 276 10.99 -34.05 33.26
CA ALA A 276 11.28 -33.97 34.69
C ALA A 276 12.39 -32.97 35.02
N THR A 277 13.25 -32.67 34.05
CA THR A 277 14.35 -31.71 34.14
C THR A 277 14.58 -31.05 32.78
N ALA A 278 15.34 -29.94 32.76
CA ALA A 278 15.74 -29.29 31.52
C ALA A 278 16.50 -30.20 30.54
N ALA A 279 17.24 -31.19 31.06
CA ALA A 279 17.97 -32.15 30.23
C ALA A 279 17.06 -33.18 29.53
N ASP A 280 15.81 -33.33 29.98
CA ASP A 280 14.84 -34.25 29.38
C ASP A 280 14.09 -33.62 28.19
N VAL A 281 14.15 -32.30 28.03
CA VAL A 281 13.48 -31.56 26.95
C VAL A 281 14.02 -32.03 25.61
N ALA A 282 13.14 -32.60 24.78
CA ALA A 282 13.50 -33.26 23.54
C ALA A 282 12.39 -33.10 22.48
N PRO A 283 12.74 -33.20 21.17
CA PRO A 283 11.76 -33.16 20.10
C PRO A 283 10.65 -34.22 20.22
N VAL A 284 9.42 -33.83 19.90
CA VAL A 284 8.23 -34.69 19.87
C VAL A 284 7.83 -34.95 18.41
N PRO A 285 8.07 -36.15 17.86
CA PRO A 285 7.69 -36.48 16.49
C PRO A 285 6.18 -36.72 16.36
N LEU A 286 5.63 -36.38 15.19
CA LEU A 286 4.21 -36.49 14.86
C LEU A 286 4.06 -37.13 13.48
N ASP A 287 3.17 -38.14 13.38
CA ASP A 287 3.04 -38.92 12.14
C ASP A 287 2.12 -38.25 11.09
N ALA A 288 1.10 -37.52 11.52
CA ALA A 288 0.07 -36.97 10.63
C ALA A 288 -0.51 -35.63 11.12
N VAL A 289 -0.03 -34.55 10.54
CA VAL A 289 -0.41 -33.16 10.84
C VAL A 289 -0.83 -32.44 9.56
N GLU A 290 -1.84 -31.57 9.65
CA GLU A 290 -2.21 -30.66 8.56
C GLU A 290 -1.27 -29.45 8.57
N PRO A 291 -0.59 -29.13 7.46
CA PRO A 291 0.38 -28.05 7.43
C PRO A 291 -0.31 -26.68 7.48
N TRP A 292 0.37 -25.70 8.07
CA TRP A 292 -0.03 -24.30 8.00
C TRP A 292 0.48 -23.67 6.69
N SER A 293 -0.39 -22.89 6.04
CA SER A 293 -0.05 -21.98 4.94
C SER A 293 -0.94 -20.73 4.99
N ALA A 294 -0.61 -19.68 4.21
CA ALA A 294 -1.48 -18.51 4.09
C ALA A 294 -2.85 -18.79 3.45
N GLU A 295 -3.01 -19.94 2.77
CA GLU A 295 -4.26 -20.39 2.16
C GLU A 295 -5.08 -21.26 3.12
N THR A 296 -4.39 -22.12 3.88
CA THR A 296 -4.98 -22.99 4.89
C THR A 296 -4.24 -22.76 6.23
N PRO A 297 -4.65 -21.73 7.01
CA PRO A 297 -3.95 -21.34 8.23
C PRO A 297 -4.26 -22.27 9.41
N ARG A 298 -3.89 -23.53 9.29
CA ARG A 298 -4.17 -24.56 10.31
C ARG A 298 -3.35 -24.32 11.59
N LEU A 299 -4.05 -24.06 12.70
CA LEU A 299 -3.45 -23.85 14.01
C LEU A 299 -3.91 -24.88 15.04
N TYR A 300 -2.97 -25.44 15.80
CA TYR A 300 -3.25 -26.37 16.90
C TYR A 300 -3.02 -25.68 18.26
N ASP A 301 -4.03 -25.65 19.12
CA ASP A 301 -3.88 -25.09 20.46
C ASP A 301 -2.93 -25.96 21.30
N ALA A 302 -1.95 -25.31 21.91
CA ALA A 302 -0.94 -25.93 22.74
C ALA A 302 -0.79 -25.19 24.07
N THR A 303 -0.41 -25.92 25.11
CA THR A 303 -0.03 -25.35 26.40
C THR A 303 1.31 -25.88 26.86
N VAL A 304 2.10 -25.04 27.51
CA VAL A 304 3.30 -25.43 28.27
C VAL A 304 3.09 -24.98 29.71
N SER A 305 3.01 -25.95 30.63
CA SER A 305 2.73 -25.71 32.05
C SER A 305 3.92 -26.12 32.91
N SER A 306 4.27 -25.30 33.91
CA SER A 306 5.30 -25.65 34.88
C SER A 306 4.76 -26.49 36.04
N ALA A 307 5.66 -26.92 36.91
CA ALA A 307 5.38 -27.74 38.09
C ALA A 307 4.26 -27.15 38.94
N ASP A 308 3.38 -28.04 39.43
CA ASP A 308 2.22 -27.69 40.25
C ASP A 308 1.26 -26.65 39.61
N GLY A 309 1.40 -26.37 38.31
CA GLY A 309 0.63 -25.36 37.59
C GLY A 309 0.97 -23.93 38.00
N ALA A 310 2.23 -23.65 38.35
CA ALA A 310 2.67 -22.31 38.76
C ALA A 310 2.54 -21.26 37.65
N GLU A 311 2.79 -21.66 36.39
CA GLU A 311 2.53 -20.86 35.19
C GLU A 311 2.13 -21.77 34.02
N THR A 312 1.16 -21.31 33.23
CA THR A 312 0.73 -21.93 31.97
C THR A 312 0.84 -20.93 30.83
N ILE A 313 1.61 -21.28 29.80
CA ILE A 313 1.70 -20.53 28.55
C ILE A 313 0.84 -21.20 27.50
N SER A 314 -0.01 -20.42 26.83
CA SER A 314 -0.86 -20.85 25.71
C SER A 314 -0.25 -20.39 24.38
N LEU A 315 -0.16 -21.29 23.41
CA LEU A 315 0.33 -21.02 22.06
C LEU A 315 -0.60 -21.65 21.01
N ARG A 316 -0.53 -21.13 19.78
CA ARG A 316 -1.19 -21.71 18.61
C ARG A 316 -0.12 -22.15 17.61
N LEU A 317 -0.02 -23.47 17.38
CA LEU A 317 1.04 -24.07 16.57
C LEU A 317 0.59 -24.22 15.11
N GLY A 318 1.27 -23.54 14.19
CA GLY A 318 1.17 -23.81 12.76
C GLY A 318 2.39 -24.61 12.28
N PHE A 319 2.16 -25.79 11.70
CA PHE A 319 3.26 -26.67 11.26
C PHE A 319 3.69 -26.34 9.84
N ARG A 320 4.90 -25.83 9.68
CA ARG A 320 5.46 -25.45 8.37
C ARG A 320 6.97 -25.42 8.39
N THR A 321 7.57 -25.65 7.23
CA THR A 321 9.01 -25.56 7.01
C THR A 321 9.32 -24.61 5.87
N VAL A 322 10.14 -23.58 6.13
CA VAL A 322 10.70 -22.69 5.11
C VAL A 322 12.06 -23.23 4.67
N ARG A 323 12.35 -23.19 3.36
CA ARG A 323 13.66 -23.53 2.80
C ARG A 323 13.96 -22.68 1.58
N ILE A 324 15.24 -22.40 1.36
CA ILE A 324 15.73 -21.94 0.06
C ILE A 324 16.45 -23.10 -0.62
N VAL A 325 16.02 -23.46 -1.83
CA VAL A 325 16.62 -24.50 -2.66
C VAL A 325 17.10 -23.87 -3.96
N GLY A 326 18.39 -23.53 -4.01
CA GLY A 326 18.94 -22.74 -5.11
C GLY A 326 18.30 -21.36 -5.15
N ASP A 327 17.60 -21.05 -6.24
CA ASP A 327 16.92 -19.77 -6.46
C ASP A 327 15.42 -19.79 -6.12
N GLN A 328 14.96 -20.82 -5.41
CA GLN A 328 13.56 -20.99 -5.02
C GLN A 328 13.38 -20.82 -3.51
N PHE A 329 12.53 -19.86 -3.12
CA PHE A 329 11.94 -19.78 -1.78
C PHE A 329 10.73 -20.73 -1.67
N GLU A 330 10.86 -21.74 -0.82
CA GLU A 330 9.85 -22.78 -0.64
C GLU A 330 9.28 -22.80 0.78
N VAL A 331 7.97 -23.02 0.87
CA VAL A 331 7.31 -23.43 2.11
C VAL A 331 6.67 -24.78 1.89
N ASN A 332 6.89 -25.71 2.82
CA ASN A 332 6.40 -27.08 2.75
C ASN A 332 6.80 -27.77 1.42
N GLY A 333 8.00 -27.49 0.93
CA GLY A 333 8.57 -28.08 -0.29
C GLY A 333 7.97 -27.56 -1.60
N ARG A 334 7.37 -26.36 -1.61
CA ARG A 334 6.82 -25.75 -2.82
C ARG A 334 7.05 -24.24 -2.85
N ARG A 335 7.37 -23.72 -4.04
CA ARG A 335 7.61 -22.30 -4.35
C ARG A 335 6.45 -21.44 -3.87
N VAL A 336 6.76 -20.41 -3.08
CA VAL A 336 5.80 -19.36 -2.71
C VAL A 336 5.86 -18.21 -3.71
N VAL A 337 4.71 -17.67 -4.12
CA VAL A 337 4.62 -16.37 -4.78
C VAL A 337 3.97 -15.41 -3.79
N PHE A 338 4.68 -14.34 -3.46
CA PHE A 338 4.20 -13.27 -2.60
C PHE A 338 3.37 -12.31 -3.43
N HIS A 339 2.07 -12.27 -3.11
CA HIS A 339 1.16 -11.21 -3.52
C HIS A 339 0.91 -10.38 -2.29
N GLY A 340 1.91 -9.55 -1.96
CA GLY A 340 2.01 -8.87 -0.68
C GLY A 340 1.77 -7.37 -0.74
N VAL A 341 1.68 -6.78 0.44
CA VAL A 341 1.65 -5.33 0.64
C VAL A 341 2.60 -4.95 1.79
N ASN A 342 3.24 -3.78 1.67
CA ASN A 342 3.87 -3.11 2.82
C ASN A 342 2.78 -2.53 3.70
N ARG A 343 2.90 -2.70 5.01
CA ARG A 343 1.88 -2.29 5.97
C ARG A 343 2.51 -1.63 7.20
N HIS A 344 2.35 -0.33 7.30
CA HIS A 344 2.54 0.43 8.53
C HIS A 344 1.35 0.27 9.50
N GLU A 345 1.58 0.55 10.78
CA GLU A 345 0.48 0.79 11.73
C GLU A 345 0.00 2.22 11.59
N THR A 346 -1.24 2.42 11.15
CA THR A 346 -1.78 3.74 10.91
C THR A 346 -3.27 3.80 11.23
N HIS A 347 -3.70 4.96 11.74
CA HIS A 347 -5.08 5.32 12.02
C HIS A 347 -5.21 6.85 11.92
N PRO A 348 -6.17 7.41 11.15
CA PRO A 348 -6.26 8.85 10.92
C PRO A 348 -6.35 9.70 12.19
N ASP A 349 -6.99 9.17 13.23
CA ASP A 349 -7.18 9.85 14.52
C ASP A 349 -6.21 9.39 15.63
N ARG A 350 -5.49 8.28 15.45
CA ARG A 350 -4.70 7.65 16.54
C ARG A 350 -3.23 7.39 16.19
N GLY A 351 -2.80 7.68 14.96
CA GLY A 351 -1.43 7.42 14.52
C GLY A 351 -1.13 5.92 14.55
N ARG A 352 -0.06 5.53 15.26
CA ARG A 352 0.42 4.14 15.38
C ARG A 352 -0.19 3.36 16.54
N VAL A 353 -1.14 3.92 17.29
CA VAL A 353 -1.77 3.20 18.41
C VAL A 353 -2.58 2.01 17.87
N PHE A 354 -2.28 0.82 18.35
CA PHE A 354 -2.94 -0.41 17.90
C PHE A 354 -4.41 -0.49 18.34
N ASP A 355 -5.27 -0.87 17.40
CA ASP A 355 -6.66 -1.22 17.63
C ASP A 355 -6.92 -2.57 16.95
N GLU A 356 -7.32 -3.58 17.75
CA GLU A 356 -7.49 -4.96 17.24
C GLU A 356 -8.63 -5.05 16.22
N GLU A 357 -9.72 -4.30 16.43
CA GLU A 357 -10.86 -4.32 15.51
C GLU A 357 -10.50 -3.68 14.17
N TRP A 358 -9.84 -2.52 14.20
CA TRP A 358 -9.28 -1.85 13.02
C TRP A 358 -8.35 -2.81 12.27
N SER A 359 -7.38 -3.40 12.96
CA SER A 359 -6.39 -4.29 12.34
C SER A 359 -7.01 -5.57 11.80
N ARG A 360 -8.02 -6.14 12.44
CA ARG A 360 -8.75 -7.32 11.93
C ARG A 360 -9.55 -6.97 10.67
N ARG A 361 -10.21 -5.80 10.62
CA ARG A 361 -10.91 -5.33 9.41
C ARG A 361 -9.95 -5.09 8.25
N ASP A 362 -8.81 -4.49 8.56
CA ASP A 362 -7.70 -4.20 7.65
C ASP A 362 -7.17 -5.49 6.98
N LEU A 363 -6.78 -6.49 7.79
CA LEU A 363 -6.33 -7.79 7.29
C LEU A 363 -7.46 -8.55 6.55
N ALA A 364 -8.71 -8.44 6.99
CA ALA A 364 -9.82 -9.04 6.24
C ALA A 364 -10.02 -8.38 4.87
N GLN A 365 -9.82 -7.07 4.75
CA GLN A 365 -9.86 -6.36 3.47
C GLN A 365 -8.71 -6.82 2.56
N MET A 366 -7.50 -6.96 3.09
CA MET A 366 -6.36 -7.56 2.35
C MET A 366 -6.74 -8.93 1.75
N LYS A 367 -7.32 -9.85 2.53
CA LYS A 367 -7.76 -11.17 2.01
C LYS A 367 -8.84 -11.05 0.94
N ARG A 368 -9.80 -10.12 1.08
CA ARG A 368 -10.82 -9.85 0.05
C ARG A 368 -10.23 -9.38 -1.27
N PHE A 369 -9.06 -8.76 -1.25
CA PHE A 369 -8.34 -8.31 -2.44
C PHE A 369 -7.18 -9.23 -2.83
N ASN A 370 -7.26 -10.51 -2.50
CA ASN A 370 -6.29 -11.56 -2.89
C ASN A 370 -4.88 -11.41 -2.29
N VAL A 371 -4.67 -10.52 -1.30
CA VAL A 371 -3.37 -10.40 -0.61
C VAL A 371 -3.08 -11.66 0.20
N ASN A 372 -1.87 -12.19 0.07
CA ASN A 372 -1.41 -13.38 0.80
C ASN A 372 -0.19 -13.12 1.70
N ALA A 373 0.42 -11.94 1.64
CA ALA A 373 1.64 -11.62 2.36
C ALA A 373 1.68 -10.18 2.88
N ILE A 374 2.38 -9.96 3.99
CA ILE A 374 2.60 -8.65 4.61
C ILE A 374 4.08 -8.47 4.90
N ARG A 375 4.64 -7.33 4.50
CA ARG A 375 5.91 -6.83 5.05
C ARG A 375 5.58 -5.77 6.10
N THR A 376 6.14 -5.89 7.30
CA THR A 376 5.89 -4.95 8.40
C THR A 376 6.81 -3.74 8.28
N SER A 377 6.59 -2.93 7.25
CA SER A 377 7.37 -1.73 6.96
C SER A 377 7.30 -0.73 8.14
N HIS A 378 8.41 -0.23 8.69
CA HIS A 378 9.76 -0.83 8.70
C HIS A 378 10.20 -1.11 10.13
N TYR A 379 9.36 -1.86 10.84
CA TYR A 379 9.53 -2.20 12.23
C TYR A 379 8.55 -3.30 12.66
N PRO A 380 8.78 -3.96 13.81
CA PRO A 380 7.84 -4.95 14.29
C PRO A 380 6.49 -4.28 14.64
N PRO A 381 5.36 -4.87 14.21
CA PRO A 381 4.03 -4.34 14.52
C PRO A 381 3.72 -4.56 16.00
N HIS A 382 2.56 -4.11 16.48
CA HIS A 382 2.05 -4.54 17.78
C HIS A 382 1.99 -6.08 17.81
N PRO A 383 2.43 -6.74 18.91
CA PRO A 383 2.60 -8.19 18.93
C PRO A 383 1.31 -8.96 18.61
N ARG A 384 0.15 -8.42 18.99
CA ARG A 384 -1.17 -8.99 18.67
C ARG A 384 -1.48 -9.07 17.17
N LEU A 385 -0.83 -8.28 16.30
CA LEU A 385 -1.04 -8.38 14.86
C LEU A 385 -0.61 -9.75 14.31
N LEU A 386 0.46 -10.34 14.86
CA LEU A 386 0.98 -11.62 14.39
C LEU A 386 0.06 -12.79 14.72
N ASP A 387 -0.66 -12.70 15.84
CA ASP A 387 -1.76 -13.60 16.14
C ASP A 387 -2.86 -13.56 15.07
N LEU A 388 -3.18 -12.38 14.54
CA LEU A 388 -4.16 -12.22 13.47
C LEU A 388 -3.62 -12.75 12.14
N ALA A 389 -2.32 -12.53 11.85
CA ALA A 389 -1.67 -13.04 10.66
C ALA A 389 -1.61 -14.58 10.63
N ASP A 390 -1.36 -15.21 11.78
CA ASP A 390 -1.39 -16.66 11.93
C ASP A 390 -2.78 -17.24 11.68
N GLU A 391 -3.82 -16.56 12.16
CA GLU A 391 -5.23 -16.98 12.10
C GLU A 391 -5.84 -16.77 10.71
N LEU A 392 -5.62 -15.60 10.11
CA LEU A 392 -6.20 -15.23 8.81
C LEU A 392 -5.38 -15.75 7.62
N GLY A 393 -4.14 -16.16 7.88
CA GLY A 393 -3.22 -16.72 6.90
C GLY A 393 -2.55 -15.65 6.06
N PHE A 394 -1.38 -15.20 6.51
CA PHE A 394 -0.47 -14.33 5.75
C PHE A 394 0.97 -14.79 5.87
N TRP A 395 1.72 -14.78 4.77
CA TRP A 395 3.17 -14.85 4.84
C TRP A 395 3.72 -13.52 5.33
N VAL A 396 4.47 -13.51 6.42
CA VAL A 396 5.00 -12.29 7.02
C VAL A 396 6.51 -12.20 6.83
N VAL A 397 6.94 -11.06 6.28
CA VAL A 397 8.32 -10.56 6.40
C VAL A 397 8.34 -9.63 7.60
N LEU A 398 8.88 -10.12 8.72
CA LEU A 398 8.92 -9.37 9.96
C LEU A 398 10.22 -8.56 10.00
N GLU A 399 10.09 -7.25 9.96
CA GLU A 399 11.20 -6.33 9.81
C GLU A 399 11.62 -5.69 11.13
N CYS A 400 12.93 -5.59 11.36
CA CYS A 400 13.50 -4.91 12.51
C CYS A 400 13.31 -3.40 12.42
N ASP A 401 13.19 -2.76 13.57
CA ASP A 401 13.05 -1.30 13.69
C ASP A 401 14.39 -0.61 13.42
N LEU A 402 14.72 -0.41 12.14
CA LEU A 402 15.98 0.18 11.70
C LEU A 402 15.84 0.85 10.33
N GLU A 403 16.10 2.15 10.28
CA GLU A 403 16.21 2.92 9.02
C GLU A 403 17.12 4.15 9.19
N THR A 404 18.02 4.39 8.22
CA THR A 404 19.01 5.50 8.27
C THR A 404 19.07 6.27 6.94
N HIS A 405 17.93 6.37 6.24
CA HIS A 405 17.86 6.74 4.83
C HIS A 405 18.47 8.13 4.54
N ALA A 406 18.25 9.13 5.40
CA ALA A 406 18.82 10.47 5.25
C ALA A 406 20.35 10.50 5.06
N PHE A 407 21.08 9.50 5.55
CA PHE A 407 22.52 9.40 5.36
C PHE A 407 22.92 9.16 3.91
N GLU A 408 22.04 8.64 3.04
CA GLU A 408 22.28 8.51 1.60
C GLU A 408 22.64 9.85 0.96
N ARG A 409 21.91 10.91 1.31
CA ARG A 409 22.16 12.28 0.83
C ARG A 409 23.51 12.85 1.27
N GLN A 410 24.15 12.20 2.25
CA GLN A 410 25.50 12.49 2.74
C GLN A 410 26.52 11.43 2.29
N GLU A 411 26.23 10.70 1.21
CA GLU A 411 27.07 9.61 0.68
C GLU A 411 27.38 8.53 1.74
N TRP A 412 26.44 8.30 2.67
CA TRP A 412 26.55 7.38 3.80
C TRP A 412 27.68 7.72 4.80
N ILE A 413 28.26 8.93 4.73
CA ILE A 413 29.32 9.35 5.66
C ILE A 413 28.75 9.45 7.08
N GLY A 414 29.32 8.66 8.00
CA GLY A 414 28.86 8.63 9.39
C GLY A 414 27.59 7.81 9.61
N ASN A 415 27.17 6.99 8.64
CA ASN A 415 26.02 6.11 8.78
C ASN A 415 26.21 5.15 9.97
N PRO A 416 25.26 5.11 10.94
CA PRO A 416 25.27 4.17 12.05
C PRO A 416 25.40 2.69 11.65
N SER A 417 25.04 2.30 10.42
CA SER A 417 25.15 0.91 9.94
C SER A 417 26.59 0.40 9.81
N ASP A 418 27.57 1.29 9.73
CA ASP A 418 28.99 0.95 9.66
C ASP A 418 29.84 1.61 10.77
N ASP A 419 29.21 2.26 11.75
CA ASP A 419 29.90 2.85 12.90
C ASP A 419 29.90 1.89 14.10
N PRO A 420 31.07 1.44 14.59
CA PRO A 420 31.19 0.53 15.73
C PRO A 420 30.53 1.04 17.02
N ALA A 421 30.33 2.35 17.20
CA ALA A 421 29.67 2.91 18.38
C ALA A 421 28.19 2.48 18.48
N TRP A 422 27.57 2.08 17.37
CA TRP A 422 26.17 1.65 17.29
C TRP A 422 25.99 0.14 17.25
N HIS A 423 27.09 -0.63 17.19
CA HIS A 423 27.05 -2.09 17.04
C HIS A 423 26.08 -2.76 18.02
N ASP A 424 26.19 -2.44 19.31
CA ASP A 424 25.39 -3.10 20.34
C ASP A 424 23.91 -2.70 20.26
N ALA A 425 23.60 -1.46 19.85
CA ALA A 425 22.22 -1.03 19.62
C ALA A 425 21.60 -1.72 18.40
N TYR A 426 22.35 -1.91 17.31
CA TYR A 426 21.90 -2.63 16.11
C TYR A 426 21.58 -4.09 16.43
N VAL A 427 22.50 -4.79 17.09
CA VAL A 427 22.30 -6.19 17.45
C VAL A 427 21.18 -6.35 18.47
N ASP A 428 21.07 -5.46 19.47
CA ASP A 428 19.95 -5.46 20.44
C ASP A 428 18.59 -5.30 19.77
N ARG A 429 18.47 -4.40 18.78
CA ARG A 429 17.25 -4.24 18.00
C ARG A 429 16.87 -5.56 17.32
N MET A 430 17.82 -6.23 16.67
CA MET A 430 17.57 -7.51 16.02
C MET A 430 17.22 -8.63 17.02
N VAL A 431 17.89 -8.66 18.17
CA VAL A 431 17.61 -9.60 19.26
C VAL A 431 16.16 -9.46 19.70
N ARG A 432 15.73 -8.24 20.03
CA ARG A 432 14.37 -7.97 20.52
C ARG A 432 13.32 -8.24 19.44
N THR A 433 13.61 -7.97 18.18
CA THR A 433 12.75 -8.33 17.04
C THR A 433 12.52 -9.83 16.96
N VAL A 434 13.58 -10.63 16.88
CA VAL A 434 13.47 -12.08 16.70
C VAL A 434 12.91 -12.75 17.94
N GLU A 435 13.41 -12.41 19.13
CA GLU A 435 13.00 -13.08 20.36
C GLU A 435 11.52 -12.87 20.66
N ARG A 436 10.96 -11.68 20.39
CA ARG A 436 9.54 -11.39 20.64
C ARG A 436 8.61 -12.30 19.83
N ASP A 437 8.97 -12.59 18.57
CA ASP A 437 8.03 -13.07 17.56
C ASP A 437 8.34 -14.48 17.01
N LYS A 438 9.44 -15.12 17.44
CA LYS A 438 9.94 -16.40 16.92
C LYS A 438 8.97 -17.58 16.91
N ASN A 439 7.87 -17.53 17.67
CA ASN A 439 6.85 -18.58 17.74
C ASN A 439 5.80 -18.53 16.62
N HIS A 440 5.69 -17.42 15.89
CA HIS A 440 4.61 -17.26 14.90
C HIS A 440 4.89 -18.04 13.60
N PRO A 441 3.97 -18.92 13.14
CA PRO A 441 4.09 -19.64 11.88
C PRO A 441 4.02 -18.72 10.65
N SER A 442 3.28 -17.61 10.74
CA SER A 442 3.14 -16.61 9.67
C SER A 442 4.48 -16.02 9.23
N ILE A 443 5.41 -15.85 10.16
CA ILE A 443 6.73 -15.30 9.86
C ILE A 443 7.55 -16.32 9.10
N VAL A 444 7.90 -15.95 7.86
CA VAL A 444 8.71 -16.76 6.93
C VAL A 444 10.05 -16.13 6.58
N MET A 445 10.25 -14.84 6.87
CA MET A 445 11.52 -14.14 6.73
C MET A 445 11.72 -13.13 7.87
N TRP A 446 12.96 -12.95 8.28
CA TRP A 446 13.38 -11.85 9.15
C TRP A 446 14.03 -10.77 8.30
N SER A 447 13.62 -9.52 8.44
CA SER A 447 14.33 -8.41 7.81
C SER A 447 15.15 -7.58 8.79
N LEU A 448 16.35 -7.19 8.36
CA LEU A 448 17.29 -6.41 9.17
C LEU A 448 16.86 -4.95 9.38
N GLY A 449 15.95 -4.42 8.55
CA GLY A 449 15.59 -3.00 8.49
C GLY A 449 15.35 -2.56 7.05
N ASN A 450 15.26 -1.25 6.83
CA ASN A 450 15.03 -0.63 5.51
C ASN A 450 16.06 0.47 5.23
N GLU A 451 16.39 0.67 3.95
CA GLU A 451 17.16 1.80 3.40
C GLU A 451 18.28 2.34 4.33
N ALA A 452 19.05 1.43 4.93
CA ALA A 452 20.05 1.76 5.93
C ALA A 452 21.49 1.65 5.39
N GLY A 453 21.65 1.72 4.07
CA GLY A 453 22.92 1.50 3.37
C GLY A 453 23.46 0.08 3.55
N THR A 454 24.75 -0.07 3.82
CA THR A 454 25.38 -1.36 4.16
C THR A 454 26.49 -1.12 5.18
N GLY A 455 26.85 -2.14 5.96
CA GLY A 455 27.92 -2.01 6.94
C GLY A 455 28.09 -3.22 7.86
N HIS A 456 29.11 -3.16 8.72
CA HIS A 456 29.46 -4.25 9.63
C HIS A 456 28.37 -4.55 10.66
N ASN A 457 27.59 -3.55 11.08
CA ASN A 457 26.54 -3.74 12.09
C ASN A 457 25.36 -4.52 11.51
N LEU A 458 24.97 -4.25 10.26
CA LEU A 458 23.95 -5.04 9.53
C LEU A 458 24.41 -6.49 9.33
N ALA A 459 25.67 -6.70 8.96
CA ALA A 459 26.24 -8.05 8.84
C ALA A 459 26.25 -8.78 10.20
N ALA A 460 26.48 -8.07 11.31
CA ALA A 460 26.41 -8.63 12.66
C ALA A 460 24.98 -9.01 13.07
N MET A 461 23.97 -8.20 12.74
CA MET A 461 22.55 -8.53 12.93
C MET A 461 22.15 -9.79 12.15
N SER A 462 22.57 -9.90 10.88
CA SER A 462 22.34 -11.09 10.07
C SER A 462 23.01 -12.33 10.68
N ALA A 463 24.29 -12.23 11.04
CA ALA A 463 25.03 -13.34 11.63
C ALA A 463 24.43 -13.80 12.96
N TRP A 464 23.97 -12.87 13.81
CA TRP A 464 23.25 -13.21 15.04
C TRP A 464 21.93 -13.93 14.74
N THR A 465 21.16 -13.44 13.77
CA THR A 465 19.88 -14.04 13.37
C THR A 465 20.06 -15.46 12.86
N HIS A 466 21.04 -15.70 11.97
CA HIS A 466 21.35 -17.05 11.49
C HIS A 466 21.80 -18.01 12.60
N ALA A 467 22.52 -17.49 13.59
CA ALA A 467 22.93 -18.28 14.75
C ALA A 467 21.75 -18.61 15.68
N ARG A 468 20.77 -17.72 15.79
CA ARG A 468 19.60 -17.88 16.66
C ARG A 468 18.47 -18.70 16.02
N ASP A 469 18.14 -18.42 14.76
CA ASP A 469 17.06 -19.03 14.00
C ASP A 469 17.52 -19.42 12.59
N GLY A 470 18.05 -20.65 12.46
CA GLY A 470 18.41 -21.23 11.16
C GLY A 470 17.20 -21.69 10.32
N GLY A 471 15.96 -21.51 10.82
CA GLY A 471 14.73 -21.96 10.16
C GLY A 471 14.08 -20.92 9.24
N ARG A 472 14.51 -19.65 9.30
CA ARG A 472 13.93 -18.55 8.51
C ARG A 472 15.04 -17.76 7.78
N PRO A 473 14.91 -17.50 6.47
CA PRO A 473 15.85 -16.67 5.73
C PRO A 473 15.89 -15.20 6.20
N VAL A 474 17.05 -14.57 6.01
CA VAL A 474 17.29 -13.14 6.27
C VAL A 474 17.10 -12.30 5.00
N HIS A 475 16.28 -11.26 5.12
CA HIS A 475 15.96 -10.25 4.11
C HIS A 475 16.61 -8.90 4.45
N TYR A 476 17.22 -8.25 3.47
CA TYR A 476 17.56 -6.83 3.55
C TYR A 476 17.87 -6.30 2.14
N GLU A 477 17.20 -5.23 1.73
CA GLU A 477 17.29 -4.69 0.36
C GLU A 477 18.63 -4.01 0.10
N GLY A 478 19.10 -3.19 1.06
CA GLY A 478 20.33 -2.40 0.93
C GLY A 478 21.63 -3.23 0.79
N ASP A 479 21.59 -4.55 1.02
CA ASP A 479 22.69 -5.45 0.67
C ASP A 479 22.63 -5.84 -0.82
N TYR A 480 22.83 -4.84 -1.70
CA TYR A 480 22.80 -5.03 -3.15
C TYR A 480 23.74 -6.13 -3.63
N THR A 481 24.89 -6.30 -2.98
CA THR A 481 25.86 -7.32 -3.38
C THR A 481 25.48 -8.72 -2.92
N GLY A 482 24.65 -8.84 -1.89
CA GLY A 482 24.21 -10.10 -1.30
C GLY A 482 25.27 -10.74 -0.40
N ALA A 483 26.01 -9.92 0.35
CA ALA A 483 27.09 -10.32 1.24
C ALA A 483 26.62 -11.08 2.49
N TYR A 484 25.44 -10.76 3.01
CA TYR A 484 24.94 -11.31 4.28
C TYR A 484 23.43 -11.61 4.29
N THR A 485 22.74 -11.54 3.14
CA THR A 485 21.32 -11.89 2.99
C THR A 485 21.10 -13.20 2.24
N ASP A 486 19.96 -13.85 2.49
CA ASP A 486 19.61 -15.14 1.88
C ASP A 486 18.75 -15.02 0.62
N VAL A 487 18.00 -13.92 0.50
CA VAL A 487 17.20 -13.57 -0.68
C VAL A 487 17.79 -12.33 -1.35
N TYR A 488 17.68 -12.26 -2.68
CA TYR A 488 17.96 -11.01 -3.38
C TYR A 488 16.69 -10.16 -3.39
N SER A 489 16.70 -9.07 -2.62
CA SER A 489 15.59 -8.12 -2.60
C SER A 489 15.93 -6.87 -3.36
N ARG A 490 14.94 -6.28 -4.02
CA ARG A 490 15.00 -4.93 -4.59
C ARG A 490 13.71 -4.18 -4.34
N MET A 491 13.80 -2.86 -4.28
CA MET A 491 12.65 -1.98 -4.41
C MET A 491 12.64 -1.30 -5.77
N TYR A 492 11.45 -1.19 -6.37
CA TYR A 492 11.17 -0.43 -7.60
C TYR A 492 12.05 -0.76 -8.82
N SER A 493 12.67 -1.95 -8.88
CA SER A 493 13.50 -2.33 -10.03
C SER A 493 12.68 -2.30 -11.32
N TRP A 494 13.26 -1.82 -12.41
CA TRP A 494 12.57 -1.65 -13.68
C TRP A 494 12.12 -3.01 -14.22
N ILE A 495 10.99 -3.07 -14.96
CA ILE A 495 10.52 -4.30 -15.64
C ILE A 495 11.65 -5.04 -16.37
N ASP A 496 12.51 -4.30 -17.07
CA ASP A 496 13.64 -4.85 -17.82
C ASP A 496 14.75 -5.41 -16.92
N GLU A 497 15.02 -4.75 -15.79
CA GLU A 497 15.97 -5.24 -14.77
C GLU A 497 15.41 -6.50 -14.10
N THR A 498 14.14 -6.49 -13.69
CA THR A 498 13.44 -7.66 -13.13
C THR A 498 13.46 -8.83 -14.12
N ARG A 499 13.22 -8.59 -15.41
CA ARG A 499 13.33 -9.60 -16.45
C ARG A 499 14.74 -10.16 -16.54
N ALA A 500 15.78 -9.32 -16.50
CA ALA A 500 17.16 -9.77 -16.54
C ALA A 500 17.55 -10.59 -15.30
N ILE A 501 17.03 -10.25 -14.12
CA ILE A 501 17.19 -11.04 -12.90
C ILE A 501 16.52 -12.41 -13.07
N GLY A 502 15.24 -12.45 -13.48
CA GLY A 502 14.46 -13.67 -13.62
C GLY A 502 15.04 -14.63 -14.67
N SER A 503 15.35 -14.10 -15.86
CA SER A 503 15.93 -14.85 -16.98
C SER A 503 17.38 -15.28 -16.77
N GLY A 504 18.11 -14.62 -15.86
CA GLY A 504 19.53 -14.82 -15.67
C GLY A 504 20.40 -14.16 -16.75
N ASP A 505 19.90 -13.12 -17.45
CA ASP A 505 20.65 -12.40 -18.47
C ASP A 505 21.83 -11.63 -17.84
N GLU A 506 23.04 -12.16 -18.04
CA GLU A 506 24.30 -11.60 -17.54
C GLU A 506 24.75 -10.34 -18.29
N SER A 507 24.14 -9.99 -19.42
CA SER A 507 24.48 -8.76 -20.17
C SER A 507 24.04 -7.49 -19.44
N VAL A 508 23.08 -7.61 -18.52
CA VAL A 508 22.59 -6.52 -17.67
C VAL A 508 23.35 -6.57 -16.34
N THR A 509 23.99 -5.45 -15.99
CA THR A 509 24.61 -5.29 -14.66
C THR A 509 23.52 -4.97 -13.64
N LEU A 510 23.56 -5.60 -12.47
CA LEU A 510 22.64 -5.33 -11.36
C LEU A 510 23.13 -4.11 -10.56
N LEU A 511 22.20 -3.37 -9.96
CA LEU A 511 22.50 -2.22 -9.10
C LEU A 511 23.59 -2.55 -8.06
N GLY A 512 24.58 -1.68 -7.92
CA GLY A 512 25.63 -1.79 -6.90
C GLY A 512 26.56 -3.01 -7.05
N CYS A 513 26.48 -3.78 -8.13
CA CYS A 513 27.17 -5.07 -8.25
C CYS A 513 28.28 -5.09 -9.30
N THR A 514 29.39 -5.75 -8.97
CA THR A 514 30.31 -6.35 -9.96
C THR A 514 29.68 -7.59 -10.61
N PRO A 515 30.24 -8.11 -11.72
CA PRO A 515 29.72 -9.34 -12.34
C PRO A 515 29.68 -10.57 -11.40
N ALA A 516 30.64 -10.70 -10.48
CA ALA A 516 30.68 -11.82 -9.54
C ALA A 516 29.57 -11.70 -8.47
N GLU A 517 29.33 -10.50 -7.96
CA GLU A 517 28.24 -10.23 -7.02
C GLU A 517 26.88 -10.36 -7.71
N ALA A 518 26.77 -9.92 -8.96
CA ALA A 518 25.56 -10.10 -9.74
C ALA A 518 25.26 -11.59 -10.02
N ALA A 519 26.29 -12.42 -10.25
CA ALA A 519 26.14 -13.87 -10.34
C ALA A 519 25.71 -14.48 -9.00
N ARG A 520 26.26 -14.00 -7.87
CA ARG A 520 25.84 -14.40 -6.52
C ARG A 520 24.37 -14.06 -6.28
N GLN A 521 23.93 -12.84 -6.57
CA GLN A 521 22.54 -12.45 -6.37
C GLN A 521 21.58 -13.24 -7.25
N ARG A 522 21.95 -13.46 -8.52
CA ARG A 522 21.16 -14.33 -9.39
C ARG A 522 21.04 -15.74 -8.81
N SER A 523 21.96 -16.27 -8.00
CA SER A 523 21.79 -17.60 -7.41
C SER A 523 20.73 -17.71 -6.31
N LYS A 524 20.13 -16.60 -5.87
CA LYS A 524 19.15 -16.52 -4.79
C LYS A 524 17.72 -16.37 -5.33
N PRO A 525 16.70 -16.69 -4.51
CA PRO A 525 15.33 -16.24 -4.74
C PRO A 525 15.28 -14.72 -4.83
N PHE A 526 14.49 -14.19 -5.76
CA PHE A 526 14.29 -12.76 -5.91
C PHE A 526 12.91 -12.33 -5.42
N VAL A 527 12.84 -11.23 -4.68
CA VAL A 527 11.59 -10.60 -4.24
C VAL A 527 11.66 -9.10 -4.44
N LEU A 528 10.55 -8.50 -4.84
CA LEU A 528 10.38 -7.05 -4.76
C LEU A 528 9.83 -6.70 -3.38
N CYS A 529 10.66 -6.20 -2.46
CA CYS A 529 10.15 -5.77 -1.15
C CYS A 529 9.26 -4.53 -1.24
N GLU A 530 9.39 -3.77 -2.32
CA GLU A 530 8.51 -2.66 -2.69
C GLU A 530 8.41 -2.59 -4.22
N TYR A 531 7.19 -2.49 -4.75
CA TYR A 531 6.96 -2.26 -6.18
C TYR A 531 5.60 -1.60 -6.42
N VAL A 532 5.36 -1.18 -7.67
CA VAL A 532 4.11 -0.57 -8.13
C VAL A 532 3.56 0.46 -7.14
N HIS A 533 4.36 1.49 -6.88
CA HIS A 533 4.03 2.58 -5.94
C HIS A 533 2.62 3.15 -6.20
N ALA A 534 1.74 3.07 -5.20
CA ALA A 534 0.30 3.20 -5.34
C ALA A 534 -0.23 4.63 -5.15
N MET A 535 0.67 5.61 -5.00
CA MET A 535 0.31 7.02 -4.81
C MET A 535 -0.59 7.61 -5.88
N GLY A 536 -1.72 8.14 -5.41
CA GLY A 536 -2.73 8.80 -6.22
C GLY A 536 -3.35 7.89 -7.27
N ASN A 537 -3.52 8.41 -8.49
CA ASN A 537 -4.04 7.63 -9.60
C ASN A 537 -2.95 6.76 -10.24
N GLY A 538 -3.04 5.46 -9.96
CA GLY A 538 -2.08 4.42 -10.30
C GLY A 538 -2.32 3.18 -9.43
N PRO A 539 -1.40 2.20 -9.46
CA PRO A 539 -0.22 2.14 -10.31
C PRO A 539 -0.48 1.44 -11.66
N GLY A 540 0.26 1.82 -12.69
CA GLY A 540 0.39 1.04 -13.92
C GLY A 540 1.41 -0.11 -13.79
N ALA A 541 1.49 -0.94 -14.82
CA ALA A 541 2.47 -2.02 -15.00
C ALA A 541 2.40 -3.21 -14.00
N ILE A 542 1.32 -3.32 -13.21
CA ILE A 542 1.10 -4.47 -12.31
C ILE A 542 1.15 -5.79 -13.10
N ASP A 543 0.48 -5.81 -14.26
CA ASP A 543 0.45 -6.95 -15.18
C ASP A 543 1.81 -7.31 -15.75
N GLU A 544 2.65 -6.33 -16.09
CA GLU A 544 4.00 -6.59 -16.59
C GLU A 544 4.88 -7.28 -15.55
N TYR A 545 4.77 -6.91 -14.28
CA TYR A 545 5.48 -7.61 -13.20
C TYR A 545 4.94 -9.03 -13.00
N GLU A 546 3.61 -9.19 -12.97
CA GLU A 546 2.99 -10.50 -12.77
C GLU A 546 3.30 -11.47 -13.93
N ASP A 547 3.34 -10.98 -15.17
CA ASP A 547 3.77 -11.75 -16.34
C ASP A 547 5.21 -12.26 -16.21
N LEU A 548 6.11 -11.49 -15.57
CA LEU A 548 7.47 -11.94 -15.28
C LEU A 548 7.49 -13.03 -14.20
N VAL A 549 6.66 -12.90 -13.16
CA VAL A 549 6.52 -13.88 -12.08
C VAL A 549 5.99 -15.22 -12.61
N ASP A 550 5.02 -15.17 -13.54
CA ASP A 550 4.52 -16.33 -14.29
C ASP A 550 5.63 -16.99 -15.11
N ALA A 551 6.50 -16.18 -15.75
CA ALA A 551 7.52 -16.66 -16.68
C ALA A 551 8.79 -17.22 -16.01
N TYR A 552 9.21 -16.67 -14.86
CA TYR A 552 10.51 -16.95 -14.26
C TYR A 552 10.38 -17.43 -12.81
N PRO A 553 10.65 -18.73 -12.52
CA PRO A 553 10.54 -19.28 -11.16
C PRO A 553 11.37 -18.56 -10.09
N ARG A 554 12.51 -17.96 -10.45
CA ARG A 554 13.37 -17.17 -9.54
C ARG A 554 12.64 -15.97 -8.93
N LEU A 555 11.64 -15.42 -9.62
CA LEU A 555 10.91 -14.23 -9.17
C LEU A 555 9.76 -14.67 -8.27
N HIS A 556 9.75 -14.27 -7.00
CA HIS A 556 8.75 -14.70 -6.02
C HIS A 556 7.65 -13.66 -5.80
N GLY A 557 7.36 -12.82 -6.79
CA GLY A 557 6.41 -11.72 -6.64
C GLY A 557 6.99 -10.56 -5.84
N GLY A 558 6.14 -9.88 -5.08
CA GLY A 558 6.52 -8.67 -4.37
C GLY A 558 5.47 -8.13 -3.43
N PHE A 559 5.81 -7.01 -2.81
CA PHE A 559 5.00 -6.29 -1.85
C PHE A 559 4.71 -4.89 -2.38
N VAL A 560 3.45 -4.57 -2.62
CA VAL A 560 3.03 -3.24 -3.08
C VAL A 560 3.47 -2.18 -2.06
N TRP A 561 3.94 -1.02 -2.54
CA TRP A 561 4.09 0.18 -1.71
C TRP A 561 2.92 1.15 -1.97
N GLU A 562 2.05 1.42 -1.02
CA GLU A 562 1.84 0.64 0.20
C GLU A 562 0.35 0.34 0.43
N TRP A 563 0.02 -0.22 1.59
CA TRP A 563 -1.35 -0.64 1.86
C TRP A 563 -2.30 0.56 2.02
N ARG A 564 -1.92 1.61 2.76
CA ARG A 564 -2.87 2.65 3.18
C ARG A 564 -2.25 4.05 3.27
N ASP A 565 -2.98 5.05 2.79
CA ASP A 565 -2.68 6.46 3.02
C ASP A 565 -2.64 6.80 4.52
N HIS A 566 -1.62 7.55 4.95
CA HIS A 566 -1.44 7.98 6.34
C HIS A 566 -2.05 9.37 6.64
N GLY A 567 -3.12 9.76 5.95
CA GLY A 567 -3.79 11.03 6.20
C GLY A 567 -4.30 11.14 7.63
N LEU A 568 -3.95 12.24 8.30
CA LEU A 568 -4.40 12.54 9.66
C LEU A 568 -5.63 13.44 9.62
N ARG A 569 -6.70 13.04 10.30
CA ARG A 569 -7.95 13.81 10.28
C ARG A 569 -7.75 15.14 11.01
N THR A 570 -8.07 16.23 10.34
CA THR A 570 -7.96 17.59 10.88
C THR A 570 -9.07 18.49 10.29
N HIS A 571 -9.10 19.75 10.70
CA HIS A 571 -10.12 20.70 10.30
C HIS A 571 -9.50 22.01 9.82
N THR A 572 -10.11 22.61 8.80
CA THR A 572 -9.84 23.99 8.42
C THR A 572 -10.27 24.97 9.52
N ALA A 573 -9.85 26.24 9.41
CA ALA A 573 -10.23 27.29 10.37
C ALA A 573 -11.76 27.54 10.45
N ASP A 574 -12.52 27.20 9.41
CA ASP A 574 -13.98 27.28 9.35
C ASP A 574 -14.69 25.94 9.67
N GLY A 575 -13.93 24.90 10.04
CA GLY A 575 -14.45 23.64 10.56
C GLY A 575 -14.77 22.58 9.50
N VAL A 576 -14.24 22.70 8.28
CA VAL A 576 -14.33 21.65 7.28
C VAL A 576 -13.31 20.56 7.59
N GLU A 577 -13.81 19.34 7.79
CA GLU A 577 -12.97 18.17 8.03
C GLU A 577 -12.24 17.74 6.74
N TYR A 578 -10.97 17.36 6.87
CA TYR A 578 -10.17 16.75 5.79
C TYR A 578 -9.05 15.88 6.38
N PHE A 579 -8.38 15.11 5.51
CA PHE A 579 -7.17 14.37 5.86
C PHE A 579 -5.95 15.19 5.45
N GLY A 580 -5.18 15.64 6.45
CA GLY A 580 -3.95 16.38 6.22
C GLY A 580 -2.75 15.48 5.98
N TYR A 581 -1.81 15.97 5.19
CA TYR A 581 -0.51 15.37 4.89
C TYR A 581 0.63 16.35 5.22
N GLY A 582 1.88 16.02 4.89
CA GLY A 582 3.03 16.82 5.31
C GLY A 582 2.97 18.25 4.83
N GLY A 583 3.22 19.19 5.74
CA GLY A 583 3.13 20.63 5.53
C GLY A 583 1.86 21.26 6.11
N ASP A 584 0.78 20.47 6.27
CA ASP A 584 -0.48 20.97 6.84
C ASP A 584 -0.39 21.28 8.34
N PHE A 585 0.63 20.74 9.00
CA PHE A 585 0.87 20.90 10.43
C PHE A 585 1.94 21.96 10.74
N GLY A 586 2.38 22.71 9.72
CA GLY A 586 3.30 23.84 9.85
C GLY A 586 4.76 23.42 10.00
N GLU A 587 5.12 22.25 9.48
CA GLU A 587 6.50 21.77 9.45
C GLU A 587 7.44 22.74 8.71
N VAL A 588 8.69 22.81 9.17
CA VAL A 588 9.73 23.61 8.50
C VAL A 588 10.23 22.91 7.23
N VAL A 589 10.33 21.59 7.28
CA VAL A 589 10.65 20.69 6.17
C VAL A 589 9.63 19.56 6.18
N HIS A 590 9.14 19.18 5.01
CA HIS A 590 8.19 18.08 4.83
C HIS A 590 8.28 17.57 3.39
N ASP A 591 7.67 16.40 3.15
CA ASP A 591 7.65 15.74 1.83
C ASP A 591 6.23 15.67 1.23
N GLY A 592 5.35 16.58 1.68
CA GLY A 592 4.04 16.80 1.08
C GLY A 592 3.11 15.60 1.20
N ASN A 593 2.43 15.26 0.12
CA ASN A 593 1.48 14.15 0.07
C ASN A 593 2.12 12.78 -0.19
N PHE A 594 3.46 12.63 -0.15
CA PHE A 594 4.10 11.31 -0.31
C PHE A 594 3.59 10.29 0.72
N VAL A 595 3.14 10.74 1.90
CA VAL A 595 2.51 9.88 2.91
C VAL A 595 1.10 9.35 2.52
N MET A 596 0.58 9.77 1.37
CA MET A 596 -0.73 9.43 0.81
C MET A 596 -0.55 8.53 -0.42
N ASP A 597 0.09 7.38 -0.19
CA ASP A 597 0.62 6.46 -1.20
C ASP A 597 0.05 5.04 -1.13
N GLY A 598 -1.16 4.90 -0.57
CA GLY A 598 -1.80 3.62 -0.31
C GLY A 598 -2.73 3.10 -1.42
N MET A 599 -2.85 1.79 -1.48
CA MET A 599 -3.94 1.09 -2.18
C MET A 599 -5.32 1.33 -1.55
N VAL A 600 -5.36 1.76 -0.29
CA VAL A 600 -6.57 2.12 0.46
C VAL A 600 -6.43 3.55 0.97
N LEU A 601 -7.46 4.36 0.81
CA LEU A 601 -7.50 5.73 1.33
C LEU A 601 -7.57 5.73 2.87
N SER A 602 -7.32 6.88 3.48
CA SER A 602 -7.31 7.02 4.95
C SER A 602 -8.64 6.66 5.62
N ASP A 603 -9.75 6.70 4.88
CA ASP A 603 -11.10 6.38 5.37
C ASP A 603 -11.56 4.94 5.13
N ASP A 604 -10.65 4.03 4.74
CA ASP A 604 -10.96 2.61 4.44
C ASP A 604 -11.53 2.34 3.04
N THR A 605 -11.60 3.36 2.18
CA THR A 605 -12.04 3.22 0.79
C THR A 605 -10.95 2.58 -0.09
N PRO A 606 -11.20 1.43 -0.74
CA PRO A 606 -10.28 0.85 -1.72
C PRO A 606 -10.11 1.74 -2.94
N SER A 607 -8.87 1.98 -3.36
CA SER A 607 -8.60 2.71 -4.61
C SER A 607 -8.91 1.83 -5.84
N PRO A 608 -9.11 2.43 -7.03
CA PRO A 608 -9.18 1.69 -8.28
C PRO A 608 -7.94 0.80 -8.52
N GLY A 609 -6.75 1.24 -8.09
CA GLY A 609 -5.51 0.47 -8.19
C GLY A 609 -5.57 -0.86 -7.43
N LEU A 610 -6.26 -0.91 -6.29
CA LEU A 610 -6.41 -2.15 -5.52
C LEU A 610 -7.30 -3.19 -6.24
N TYR A 611 -8.36 -2.74 -6.92
CA TYR A 611 -9.18 -3.62 -7.75
C TYR A 611 -8.42 -4.15 -8.96
N GLU A 612 -7.62 -3.29 -9.59
CA GLU A 612 -6.75 -3.67 -10.70
C GLU A 612 -5.74 -4.73 -10.25
N TRP A 613 -5.05 -4.47 -9.13
CA TRP A 613 -4.09 -5.38 -8.56
C TRP A 613 -4.71 -6.74 -8.23
N ALA A 614 -5.81 -6.76 -7.48
CA ALA A 614 -6.48 -7.99 -7.07
C ALA A 614 -6.91 -8.86 -8.26
N GLN A 615 -7.34 -8.24 -9.37
CA GLN A 615 -7.71 -8.95 -10.59
C GLN A 615 -6.49 -9.56 -11.30
N VAL A 616 -5.36 -8.85 -11.34
CA VAL A 616 -4.12 -9.33 -11.97
C VAL A 616 -3.51 -10.50 -11.19
N VAL A 617 -3.42 -10.36 -9.86
CA VAL A 617 -2.79 -11.37 -8.98
C VAL A 617 -3.71 -12.53 -8.60
N ALA A 618 -4.93 -12.57 -9.14
CA ALA A 618 -5.95 -13.48 -8.65
C ALA A 618 -5.49 -14.95 -8.64
N PRO A 619 -5.72 -15.69 -7.54
CA PRO A 619 -5.19 -17.04 -7.36
C PRO A 619 -5.86 -18.07 -8.28
N ILE A 620 -7.04 -17.77 -8.79
CA ILE A 620 -7.74 -18.54 -9.82
C ILE A 620 -7.78 -17.69 -11.09
N ARG A 621 -6.96 -18.04 -12.07
CA ARG A 621 -6.81 -17.25 -13.29
C ARG A 621 -7.73 -17.77 -14.39
N LEU A 622 -8.49 -16.84 -14.97
CA LEU A 622 -9.45 -17.09 -16.05
C LEU A 622 -8.95 -16.42 -17.33
N ARG A 623 -8.79 -17.20 -18.40
CA ARG A 623 -8.39 -16.70 -19.74
C ARG A 623 -9.23 -17.37 -20.82
N PHE A 624 -9.60 -16.64 -21.87
CA PHE A 624 -10.23 -17.25 -23.04
C PHE A 624 -9.20 -17.47 -24.13
N GLU A 625 -9.21 -18.66 -24.73
CA GLU A 625 -8.36 -19.01 -25.86
C GLU A 625 -9.19 -19.52 -27.03
N SER A 626 -8.78 -19.20 -28.26
CA SER A 626 -9.32 -19.79 -29.47
C SER A 626 -8.28 -20.76 -30.05
N PRO A 627 -8.56 -22.08 -30.12
CA PRO A 627 -7.63 -23.05 -30.70
C PRO A 627 -7.28 -22.66 -32.14
N THR A 628 -6.01 -22.80 -32.52
CA THR A 628 -5.46 -22.34 -33.81
C THR A 628 -6.03 -23.02 -35.07
N VAL A 629 -6.93 -24.01 -34.94
CA VAL A 629 -7.59 -24.70 -36.06
C VAL A 629 -9.06 -24.96 -35.71
N ASP A 630 -9.98 -24.21 -36.33
CA ASP A 630 -11.45 -24.41 -36.37
C ASP A 630 -12.18 -24.71 -35.03
N GLY A 631 -11.58 -24.36 -33.88
CA GLY A 631 -12.16 -24.60 -32.56
C GLY A 631 -13.03 -23.45 -32.06
N ALA A 632 -14.16 -23.76 -31.42
CA ALA A 632 -14.89 -22.80 -30.60
C ALA A 632 -13.99 -22.27 -29.46
N PRO A 633 -14.17 -21.01 -29.01
CA PRO A 633 -13.42 -20.50 -27.87
C PRO A 633 -13.63 -21.40 -26.64
N VAL A 634 -12.57 -21.54 -25.84
CA VAL A 634 -12.55 -22.30 -24.58
C VAL A 634 -12.14 -21.39 -23.43
N LEU A 635 -12.61 -21.70 -22.23
CA LEU A 635 -12.14 -21.06 -21.01
C LEU A 635 -10.96 -21.88 -20.47
N VAL A 636 -9.81 -21.25 -20.29
CA VAL A 636 -8.66 -21.79 -19.55
C VAL A 636 -8.81 -21.36 -18.10
N VAL A 637 -8.85 -22.34 -17.20
CA VAL A 637 -8.90 -22.13 -15.76
C VAL A 637 -7.62 -22.67 -15.14
N SER A 638 -6.85 -21.79 -14.50
CA SER A 638 -5.62 -22.14 -13.79
C SER A 638 -5.77 -21.87 -12.30
N ASN A 639 -5.56 -22.89 -11.47
CA ASN A 639 -5.41 -22.71 -10.03
C ASN A 639 -3.92 -22.42 -9.75
N LEU A 640 -3.58 -21.20 -9.35
CA LEU A 640 -2.21 -20.74 -9.12
C LEU A 640 -1.82 -20.72 -7.64
N ARG A 641 -2.71 -21.21 -6.76
CA ARG A 641 -2.46 -21.34 -5.33
C ARG A 641 -1.27 -22.24 -5.05
N HIS A 642 -0.58 -21.96 -3.95
CA HIS A 642 0.54 -22.72 -3.40
C HIS A 642 0.14 -24.13 -2.98
N SER A 643 -0.99 -24.29 -2.29
CA SER A 643 -1.34 -25.52 -1.58
C SER A 643 -2.80 -25.95 -1.73
N ALA A 644 -3.76 -25.03 -1.67
CA ALA A 644 -5.17 -25.38 -1.71
C ALA A 644 -5.66 -25.73 -3.12
N ASP A 645 -6.53 -26.73 -3.23
CA ASP A 645 -7.31 -26.97 -4.45
C ASP A 645 -8.39 -25.87 -4.62
N ALA A 646 -9.23 -25.99 -5.65
CA ALA A 646 -10.33 -25.04 -5.91
C ALA A 646 -11.69 -25.56 -5.42
N SER A 647 -11.74 -26.41 -4.40
CA SER A 647 -13.01 -26.96 -3.88
C SER A 647 -13.89 -25.92 -3.19
N ASP A 648 -13.30 -24.82 -2.72
CA ASP A 648 -13.93 -23.63 -2.16
C ASP A 648 -14.42 -22.64 -3.23
N VAL A 649 -14.26 -22.95 -4.53
CA VAL A 649 -14.56 -22.02 -5.63
C VAL A 649 -15.73 -22.51 -6.47
N VAL A 650 -16.68 -21.63 -6.75
CA VAL A 650 -17.74 -21.83 -7.74
C VAL A 650 -17.51 -20.93 -8.95
N PHE A 651 -17.65 -21.49 -10.14
CA PHE A 651 -17.49 -20.75 -11.39
C PHE A 651 -18.86 -20.39 -11.95
N ARG A 652 -19.20 -19.10 -11.98
CA ARG A 652 -20.46 -18.61 -12.56
C ARG A 652 -20.20 -17.95 -13.90
N TRP A 653 -21.22 -17.95 -14.74
CA TRP A 653 -21.16 -17.24 -16.00
C TRP A 653 -22.47 -16.51 -16.29
N VAL A 654 -22.36 -15.37 -16.98
CA VAL A 654 -23.47 -14.54 -17.44
C VAL A 654 -23.20 -14.13 -18.88
N ALA A 655 -24.12 -14.48 -19.79
CA ALA A 655 -24.18 -13.92 -21.14
C ALA A 655 -25.16 -12.75 -21.14
N SER A 656 -24.72 -11.60 -21.65
CA SER A 656 -25.51 -10.37 -21.72
C SER A 656 -25.62 -9.84 -23.15
N HIS A 657 -26.72 -9.16 -23.46
CA HIS A 657 -26.96 -8.40 -24.69
C HIS A 657 -27.03 -6.91 -24.34
N ASP A 658 -26.08 -6.11 -24.83
CA ASP A 658 -25.97 -4.68 -24.48
C ASP A 658 -26.01 -4.41 -22.96
N GLY A 659 -25.46 -5.34 -22.18
CA GLY A 659 -25.42 -5.30 -20.71
C GLY A 659 -26.65 -5.85 -19.99
N GLU A 660 -27.72 -6.24 -20.71
CA GLU A 660 -28.87 -6.93 -20.13
C GLU A 660 -28.64 -8.44 -20.09
N GLU A 661 -28.86 -9.07 -18.93
CA GLU A 661 -28.70 -10.52 -18.79
C GLU A 661 -29.64 -11.27 -19.73
N ALA A 662 -29.05 -12.12 -20.59
CA ALA A 662 -29.77 -13.00 -21.49
C ALA A 662 -29.87 -14.42 -20.93
N ARG A 663 -28.77 -14.91 -20.34
CA ARG A 663 -28.67 -16.25 -19.76
C ARG A 663 -27.51 -16.31 -18.78
N SER A 664 -27.66 -17.06 -17.71
CA SER A 664 -26.61 -17.32 -16.73
C SER A 664 -26.59 -18.79 -16.30
N GLY A 665 -25.52 -19.18 -15.61
CA GLY A 665 -25.37 -20.53 -15.07
C GLY A 665 -24.05 -20.72 -14.31
N THR A 666 -23.74 -21.98 -14.03
CA THR A 666 -22.46 -22.39 -13.43
C THR A 666 -21.67 -23.25 -14.43
N LEU A 667 -20.34 -23.21 -14.35
CA LEU A 667 -19.45 -24.12 -15.08
C LEU A 667 -19.01 -25.25 -14.16
N ASP A 668 -19.01 -26.47 -14.70
CA ASP A 668 -18.40 -27.62 -14.03
C ASP A 668 -16.92 -27.65 -14.38
N VAL A 669 -16.08 -27.26 -13.43
CA VAL A 669 -14.62 -27.21 -13.58
C VAL A 669 -14.02 -28.38 -12.80
N VAL A 670 -13.68 -29.44 -13.53
CA VAL A 670 -13.16 -30.69 -12.97
C VAL A 670 -11.68 -30.79 -13.27
N GLY A 671 -10.86 -31.06 -12.25
CA GLY A 671 -9.44 -31.35 -12.39
C GLY A 671 -9.18 -32.62 -13.21
N LEU A 672 -7.94 -32.83 -13.63
CA LEU A 672 -7.53 -33.93 -14.51
C LEU A 672 -7.77 -35.32 -13.88
N GLU A 673 -7.85 -35.41 -12.55
CA GLU A 673 -8.14 -36.64 -11.81
C GLU A 673 -9.64 -36.84 -11.45
N GLY A 674 -10.53 -35.96 -11.91
CA GLY A 674 -11.98 -36.12 -11.73
C GLY A 674 -12.56 -35.51 -10.44
N GLY A 675 -11.84 -34.61 -9.78
CA GLY A 675 -12.25 -33.87 -8.57
C GLY A 675 -12.09 -32.36 -8.71
N ALA A 676 -11.92 -31.65 -7.59
CA ALA A 676 -11.59 -30.22 -7.59
C ALA A 676 -10.24 -29.96 -8.29
N LEU A 677 -10.09 -28.77 -8.89
CA LEU A 677 -8.87 -28.35 -9.58
C LEU A 677 -7.72 -28.19 -8.57
N ALA A 678 -6.70 -29.04 -8.65
CA ALA A 678 -5.59 -29.05 -7.71
C ALA A 678 -4.69 -27.81 -7.84
N ALA A 679 -3.90 -27.52 -6.81
CA ALA A 679 -2.94 -26.42 -6.80
C ALA A 679 -1.92 -26.53 -7.96
N HIS A 680 -1.77 -25.45 -8.74
CA HIS A 680 -1.00 -25.32 -9.98
C HIS A 680 -1.50 -26.17 -11.17
N GLU A 681 -2.73 -26.67 -11.10
CA GLU A 681 -3.36 -27.36 -12.22
C GLU A 681 -4.03 -26.35 -13.18
N THR A 682 -4.02 -26.67 -14.47
CA THR A 682 -4.72 -25.90 -15.51
C THR A 682 -5.56 -26.82 -16.38
N VAL A 683 -6.81 -26.43 -16.62
CA VAL A 683 -7.78 -27.19 -17.43
C VAL A 683 -8.44 -26.31 -18.48
N PHE A 684 -8.93 -26.95 -19.54
CA PHE A 684 -9.68 -26.32 -20.62
C PHE A 684 -11.15 -26.69 -20.48
N VAL A 685 -12.00 -25.69 -20.28
CA VAL A 685 -13.44 -25.83 -20.05
C VAL A 685 -14.17 -25.39 -21.31
N SER A 686 -15.04 -26.27 -21.83
CA SER A 686 -15.91 -25.92 -22.96
C SER A 686 -16.92 -24.87 -22.53
N LEU A 687 -17.12 -23.86 -23.38
CA LEU A 687 -18.09 -22.82 -23.10
C LEU A 687 -19.53 -23.32 -23.22
N PRO A 688 -20.46 -22.76 -22.43
CA PRO A 688 -21.87 -23.07 -22.55
C PRO A 688 -22.42 -22.54 -23.88
N GLU A 689 -23.45 -23.20 -24.43
CA GLU A 689 -24.19 -22.63 -25.55
C GLU A 689 -24.97 -21.40 -25.09
N VAL A 690 -24.58 -20.23 -25.58
CA VAL A 690 -25.21 -18.95 -25.25
C VAL A 690 -25.88 -18.35 -26.49
N PRO A 691 -27.06 -17.71 -26.33
CA PRO A 691 -27.67 -16.98 -27.43
C PRO A 691 -26.75 -15.83 -27.83
N VAL A 692 -26.55 -15.67 -29.13
CA VAL A 692 -25.84 -14.51 -29.70
C VAL A 692 -26.88 -13.65 -30.39
N SER A 693 -26.91 -12.36 -30.05
CA SER A 693 -27.87 -11.44 -30.64
C SER A 693 -27.49 -11.12 -32.09
N GLY A 694 -28.49 -10.93 -32.95
CA GLY A 694 -28.28 -10.42 -34.31
C GLY A 694 -28.09 -8.89 -34.35
N THR A 695 -28.26 -8.21 -33.23
CA THR A 695 -28.17 -6.74 -33.06
C THR A 695 -27.53 -6.41 -31.71
N GLY A 696 -26.69 -5.38 -31.64
CA GLY A 696 -25.98 -5.02 -30.39
C GLY A 696 -24.75 -5.88 -30.12
N GLU A 697 -24.19 -5.76 -28.92
CA GLU A 697 -23.03 -6.53 -28.45
C GLU A 697 -23.49 -7.71 -27.55
N THR A 698 -22.86 -8.88 -27.70
CA THR A 698 -23.03 -10.03 -26.79
C THR A 698 -21.75 -10.29 -26.02
N TRP A 699 -21.81 -10.22 -24.69
CA TRP A 699 -20.66 -10.44 -23.80
C TRP A 699 -20.89 -11.63 -22.87
N LEU A 700 -19.93 -12.56 -22.82
CA LEU A 700 -19.87 -13.63 -21.83
C LEU A 700 -18.93 -13.22 -20.70
N THR A 701 -19.44 -13.15 -19.48
CA THR A 701 -18.67 -12.91 -18.26
C THR A 701 -18.58 -14.21 -17.47
N VAL A 702 -17.39 -14.55 -16.98
CA VAL A 702 -17.16 -15.68 -16.06
C VAL A 702 -16.51 -15.15 -14.79
N THR A 703 -17.04 -15.54 -13.63
CA THR A 703 -16.49 -15.21 -12.31
C THR A 703 -16.06 -16.48 -11.59
N ALA A 704 -14.94 -16.39 -10.86
CA ALA A 704 -14.55 -17.35 -9.83
C ALA A 704 -14.94 -16.76 -8.47
N GLU A 705 -15.82 -17.42 -7.73
CA GLU A 705 -16.39 -16.92 -6.49
C GLU A 705 -16.17 -17.92 -5.34
N LEU A 706 -16.09 -17.43 -4.11
CA LEU A 706 -16.15 -18.31 -2.93
C LEU A 706 -17.50 -19.04 -2.87
N ALA A 707 -17.44 -20.35 -2.73
CA ALA A 707 -18.63 -21.19 -2.57
C ALA A 707 -19.31 -20.98 -1.21
N ASP A 708 -18.50 -20.82 -0.16
CA ASP A 708 -18.91 -20.66 1.23
C ASP A 708 -18.26 -19.43 1.87
N ALA A 709 -18.86 -18.91 2.95
CA ALA A 709 -18.29 -17.81 3.70
C ALA A 709 -17.02 -18.25 4.45
N THR A 710 -16.06 -17.33 4.55
CA THR A 710 -14.83 -17.48 5.33
C THR A 710 -14.86 -16.52 6.52
N VAL A 711 -13.80 -16.50 7.32
CA VAL A 711 -13.63 -15.52 8.42
C VAL A 711 -13.42 -14.08 7.92
N TRP A 712 -13.16 -13.87 6.62
CA TRP A 712 -12.81 -12.58 6.03
C TRP A 712 -13.72 -12.13 4.87
N ALA A 713 -14.55 -13.01 4.31
CA ALA A 713 -15.51 -12.68 3.26
C ALA A 713 -16.77 -13.56 3.30
N ASP A 714 -17.87 -13.03 2.77
CA ASP A 714 -19.12 -13.78 2.59
C ASP A 714 -19.03 -14.76 1.41
N ALA A 715 -19.95 -15.74 1.38
CA ALA A 715 -20.14 -16.60 0.21
C ALA A 715 -20.54 -15.76 -1.02
N GLY A 716 -20.00 -16.10 -2.20
CA GLY A 716 -20.18 -15.32 -3.42
C GLY A 716 -19.18 -14.18 -3.60
N HIS A 717 -18.22 -14.01 -2.70
CA HIS A 717 -17.11 -13.06 -2.89
C HIS A 717 -16.31 -13.42 -4.15
N VAL A 718 -16.12 -12.44 -5.04
CA VAL A 718 -15.44 -12.62 -6.34
C VAL A 718 -13.93 -12.58 -6.16
N LEU A 719 -13.25 -13.64 -6.59
CA LEU A 719 -11.79 -13.74 -6.61
C LEU A 719 -11.21 -13.22 -7.93
N SER A 720 -11.86 -13.53 -9.05
CA SER A 720 -11.48 -13.05 -10.39
C SER A 720 -12.66 -13.04 -11.33
N THR A 721 -12.57 -12.19 -12.36
CA THR A 721 -13.56 -12.09 -13.44
C THR A 721 -12.85 -12.08 -14.79
N GLN A 722 -13.45 -12.66 -15.82
CA GLN A 722 -12.97 -12.53 -17.19
C GLN A 722 -14.15 -12.43 -18.18
N GLN A 723 -13.93 -11.70 -19.28
CA GLN A 723 -14.94 -11.53 -20.32
C GLN A 723 -14.48 -11.97 -21.71
N LEU A 724 -15.43 -12.42 -22.51
CA LEU A 724 -15.28 -12.72 -23.93
C LEU A 724 -16.35 -12.00 -24.74
N ASP A 725 -15.92 -11.23 -25.74
CA ASP A 725 -16.81 -10.67 -26.75
C ASP A 725 -17.25 -11.78 -27.72
N LEU A 726 -18.55 -12.04 -27.76
CA LEU A 726 -19.20 -13.01 -28.67
C LEU A 726 -19.97 -12.31 -29.79
N THR A 727 -19.81 -11.00 -29.93
CA THR A 727 -20.52 -10.20 -30.93
C THR A 727 -20.16 -10.66 -32.35
N PRO A 728 -21.14 -10.95 -33.22
CA PRO A 728 -20.87 -11.21 -34.63
C PRO A 728 -20.16 -10.02 -35.28
N ALA A 729 -19.41 -10.26 -36.36
CA ALA A 729 -18.66 -9.20 -37.04
C ALA A 729 -19.52 -7.93 -37.22
N PRO A 730 -19.09 -6.78 -36.66
CA PRO A 730 -19.94 -5.61 -36.55
C PRO A 730 -20.36 -5.12 -37.95
N VAL A 731 -21.64 -4.80 -38.11
CA VAL A 731 -22.11 -4.10 -39.31
C VAL A 731 -21.56 -2.67 -39.23
N PRO A 732 -20.75 -2.21 -40.21
CA PRO A 732 -20.20 -0.86 -40.15
C PRO A 732 -21.33 0.16 -40.08
N VAL A 733 -21.34 0.97 -39.01
CA VAL A 733 -22.28 2.08 -38.90
C VAL A 733 -21.89 3.10 -39.97
N ALA A 734 -22.81 3.37 -40.90
CA ALA A 734 -22.58 4.33 -41.96
C ALA A 734 -22.50 5.74 -41.36
N THR A 735 -21.29 6.23 -41.10
CA THR A 735 -21.09 7.61 -40.68
C THR A 735 -21.49 8.56 -41.81
N PRO A 736 -22.14 9.70 -41.51
CA PRO A 736 -22.47 10.69 -42.52
C PRO A 736 -21.24 11.10 -43.33
N ARG A 737 -21.38 11.23 -44.66
CA ARG A 737 -20.30 11.80 -45.47
C ARG A 737 -20.16 13.29 -45.13
N PRO A 738 -18.92 13.82 -45.04
CA PRO A 738 -18.71 15.25 -44.87
C PRO A 738 -19.49 16.03 -45.93
N ALA A 739 -20.29 17.01 -45.49
CA ALA A 739 -20.98 17.89 -46.42
C ALA A 739 -19.94 18.70 -47.21
N VAL A 740 -19.99 18.62 -48.55
CA VAL A 740 -19.11 19.41 -49.42
C VAL A 740 -19.58 20.86 -49.39
N VAL A 741 -18.92 21.69 -48.59
CA VAL A 741 -19.01 23.14 -48.72
C VAL A 741 -18.08 23.53 -49.88
N GLY A 742 -18.59 24.23 -50.89
CA GLY A 742 -17.95 24.38 -52.22
C GLY A 742 -16.47 24.79 -52.23
N ASP A 743 -15.76 24.33 -53.27
CA ASP A 743 -14.32 24.55 -53.53
C ASP A 743 -13.86 25.97 -53.20
N GLY A 744 -12.81 26.09 -52.37
CA GLY A 744 -12.34 27.31 -51.73
C GLY A 744 -11.73 28.38 -52.64
N ARG A 745 -12.48 28.86 -53.63
CA ARG A 745 -12.18 30.05 -54.43
C ARG A 745 -13.12 31.22 -54.17
N ASP A 746 -14.22 31.02 -53.44
CA ASP A 746 -15.03 32.12 -52.94
C ASP A 746 -14.50 32.60 -51.58
N ARG A 747 -13.71 33.68 -51.61
CA ARG A 747 -13.34 34.49 -50.42
C ARG A 747 -14.56 35.19 -49.76
N ALA A 748 -15.76 34.66 -49.93
CA ALA A 748 -17.02 35.31 -49.59
C ALA A 748 -18.11 34.37 -49.02
N ALA A 749 -17.77 33.23 -48.42
CA ALA A 749 -18.65 32.59 -47.44
C ALA A 749 -18.46 33.29 -46.08
N ARG A 750 -18.95 34.53 -45.98
CA ARG A 750 -19.04 35.28 -44.72
C ARG A 750 -20.08 34.60 -43.83
N ALA A 751 -19.77 34.55 -42.53
CA ALA A 751 -20.66 34.18 -41.44
C ALA A 751 -22.14 34.32 -41.80
N SER A 752 -22.87 33.21 -41.87
CA SER A 752 -24.31 33.29 -41.63
C SER A 752 -24.45 33.64 -40.15
N SER A 753 -24.53 34.93 -39.85
CA SER A 753 -24.89 35.38 -38.52
C SER A 753 -26.32 34.92 -38.25
N GLY A 754 -26.55 34.14 -37.20
CA GLY A 754 -27.89 33.67 -36.88
C GLY A 754 -27.92 32.38 -36.09
N ARG A 755 -29.07 32.19 -35.44
CA ARG A 755 -29.42 30.99 -34.69
C ARG A 755 -29.81 29.86 -35.63
N VAL A 756 -29.18 28.69 -35.48
CA VAL A 756 -29.43 27.49 -36.28
C VAL A 756 -29.85 26.37 -35.34
N GLU A 757 -30.93 25.66 -35.69
CA GLU A 757 -31.39 24.49 -34.95
C GLU A 757 -31.16 23.24 -35.80
N LEU A 758 -30.47 22.24 -35.24
CA LEU A 758 -30.18 20.95 -35.86
C LEU A 758 -30.56 19.84 -34.87
N GLY A 759 -31.75 19.26 -35.05
CA GLY A 759 -32.28 18.27 -34.11
C GLY A 759 -32.34 18.83 -32.68
N PRO A 760 -31.73 18.18 -31.68
CA PRO A 760 -31.69 18.69 -30.30
C PRO A 760 -30.69 19.84 -30.08
N ALA A 761 -29.84 20.19 -31.05
CA ALA A 761 -28.82 21.22 -30.89
C ALA A 761 -29.25 22.59 -31.41
N VAL A 762 -28.85 23.63 -30.68
CA VAL A 762 -29.00 25.03 -31.08
C VAL A 762 -27.62 25.68 -31.13
N PHE A 763 -27.33 26.34 -32.25
CA PHE A 763 -26.10 27.06 -32.49
C PHE A 763 -26.36 28.55 -32.68
N ASP A 764 -25.55 29.40 -32.06
CA ASP A 764 -25.49 30.84 -32.33
C ASP A 764 -24.16 31.18 -33.00
N ASP A 765 -24.21 31.66 -34.25
CA ASP A 765 -23.02 31.99 -35.04
C ASP A 765 -22.01 30.83 -35.15
N GLY A 766 -22.52 29.60 -35.17
CA GLY A 766 -21.74 28.35 -35.21
C GLY A 766 -21.30 27.80 -33.86
N ARG A 767 -21.45 28.55 -32.77
CA ARG A 767 -21.18 28.06 -31.41
C ARG A 767 -22.39 27.30 -30.88
N LEU A 768 -22.19 26.10 -30.32
CA LEU A 768 -23.25 25.39 -29.60
C LEU A 768 -23.65 26.18 -28.35
N VAL A 769 -24.95 26.42 -28.18
CA VAL A 769 -25.49 27.14 -27.00
C VAL A 769 -26.52 26.33 -26.22
N SER A 770 -27.09 25.28 -26.82
CA SER A 770 -27.98 24.36 -26.11
C SER A 770 -28.01 22.98 -26.75
N LEU A 771 -28.17 21.95 -25.92
CA LEU A 771 -28.57 20.59 -26.33
C LEU A 771 -29.85 20.20 -25.60
N ALA A 772 -30.80 19.60 -26.30
CA ALA A 772 -32.06 19.09 -25.75
C ALA A 772 -32.73 20.10 -24.79
N GLY A 773 -32.78 21.38 -25.20
CA GLY A 773 -33.43 22.46 -24.46
C GLY A 773 -32.67 23.03 -23.26
N ARG A 774 -31.45 22.56 -22.95
CA ARG A 774 -30.66 23.02 -21.80
C ARG A 774 -29.33 23.65 -22.25
N PRO A 775 -28.82 24.66 -21.52
CA PRO A 775 -27.62 25.38 -21.93
C PRO A 775 -26.40 24.46 -21.90
N VAL A 776 -25.69 24.40 -23.03
CA VAL A 776 -24.46 23.62 -23.18
C VAL A 776 -23.47 24.43 -24.00
N ASP A 777 -22.21 24.43 -23.60
CA ASP A 777 -21.09 24.99 -24.36
C ASP A 777 -20.11 23.89 -24.75
N GLY A 778 -19.47 24.02 -25.91
CA GLY A 778 -18.59 22.99 -26.50
C GLY A 778 -18.85 22.76 -27.99
N ALA A 779 -18.19 21.81 -28.65
CA ALA A 779 -17.11 20.97 -28.14
C ALA A 779 -15.81 21.78 -28.04
N ARG A 780 -15.11 21.72 -26.89
CA ARG A 780 -13.83 22.41 -26.71
C ARG A 780 -12.70 21.39 -26.67
N LEU A 781 -11.65 21.53 -27.49
CA LEU A 781 -10.46 20.69 -27.38
C LEU A 781 -9.87 20.79 -25.97
N GLU A 782 -9.57 19.64 -25.36
CA GLU A 782 -8.75 19.56 -24.17
C GLU A 782 -7.57 18.61 -24.40
N LEU A 783 -6.37 19.09 -24.07
CA LEU A 783 -5.15 18.27 -24.05
C LEU A 783 -4.59 18.11 -22.63
N TRP A 784 -4.91 19.03 -21.73
CA TRP A 784 -4.50 19.01 -20.32
C TRP A 784 -5.30 17.99 -19.52
N ARG A 785 -4.68 17.30 -18.56
CA ARG A 785 -5.33 16.64 -17.41
C ARG A 785 -4.77 17.21 -16.12
N ALA A 786 -5.52 17.14 -15.02
CA ALA A 786 -4.97 17.47 -13.71
C ALA A 786 -3.87 16.45 -13.39
N PRO A 787 -2.59 16.84 -13.26
CA PRO A 787 -1.48 15.90 -13.18
C PRO A 787 -1.64 14.96 -11.99
N THR A 788 -1.52 13.65 -12.25
CA THR A 788 -1.46 12.64 -11.19
C THR A 788 -0.17 12.79 -10.39
N ASP A 789 -0.07 12.17 -9.21
CA ASP A 789 1.21 12.10 -8.49
C ASP A 789 2.36 11.57 -9.36
N ASN A 790 2.07 10.56 -10.18
CA ASN A 790 3.02 10.01 -11.15
C ASN A 790 3.42 11.02 -12.24
N ASP A 791 2.49 11.85 -12.72
CA ASP A 791 2.81 12.91 -13.68
C ASP A 791 3.74 13.99 -13.10
N ARG A 792 3.74 14.16 -11.77
CA ARG A 792 4.62 15.07 -11.03
C ARG A 792 5.96 14.45 -10.64
N GLY A 793 6.09 13.12 -10.76
CA GLY A 793 7.29 12.38 -10.38
C GLY A 793 8.53 12.69 -11.24
N GLU A 794 9.68 12.83 -10.59
CA GLU A 794 10.95 13.20 -11.22
C GLU A 794 12.07 12.18 -10.98
N TRP A 795 11.85 11.19 -10.11
CA TRP A 795 12.87 10.26 -9.62
C TRP A 795 13.50 9.42 -10.74
N MET A 796 12.66 8.79 -11.58
CA MET A 796 13.14 7.96 -12.69
C MET A 796 13.15 8.70 -14.02
N THR A 797 14.17 8.41 -14.83
CA THR A 797 14.33 8.93 -16.20
C THR A 797 13.13 8.54 -17.08
N PRO A 798 12.45 9.49 -17.74
CA PRO A 798 11.35 9.22 -18.66
C PRO A 798 11.70 8.17 -19.72
N LYS A 799 10.76 7.28 -20.03
CA LYS A 799 10.85 6.33 -21.15
C LYS A 799 10.45 6.97 -22.48
N ASP A 800 9.88 8.16 -22.45
CA ASP A 800 9.39 8.87 -23.62
C ASP A 800 10.50 9.53 -24.48
N ARG A 801 11.77 9.52 -24.07
CA ARG A 801 12.86 10.14 -24.82
C ARG A 801 13.88 9.16 -25.41
N ASP A 802 13.64 7.85 -25.34
CA ASP A 802 14.66 6.90 -25.78
C ASP A 802 14.09 5.65 -26.50
N ARG A 803 14.52 5.43 -27.75
CA ARG A 803 14.17 4.25 -28.57
C ARG A 803 15.15 3.08 -28.35
N ASP A 804 16.21 3.27 -27.56
CA ASP A 804 17.30 2.29 -27.39
C ASP A 804 17.75 2.22 -25.90
N VAL A 805 16.77 2.07 -25.00
CA VAL A 805 16.89 2.18 -23.52
C VAL A 805 17.92 1.21 -22.90
N MET A 806 18.21 0.08 -23.55
CA MET A 806 19.11 -0.94 -22.99
C MET A 806 20.60 -0.64 -23.17
N ARG A 807 21.01 0.15 -24.18
CA ARG A 807 22.44 0.23 -24.54
C ARG A 807 23.25 1.29 -23.79
N ASN A 808 22.61 2.32 -23.24
CA ASN A 808 23.31 3.50 -22.72
C ASN A 808 23.25 3.67 -21.19
N ARG A 809 22.48 2.87 -20.45
CA ARG A 809 22.29 3.04 -18.99
C ARG A 809 23.21 2.22 -18.09
N HIS A 810 24.06 1.34 -18.63
CA HIS A 810 25.05 0.56 -17.83
C HIS A 810 26.31 1.36 -17.47
N ARG A 811 26.15 2.66 -17.36
CA ARG A 811 27.13 3.66 -16.99
C ARG A 811 26.71 4.05 -15.58
N VAL A 812 27.55 3.73 -14.59
CA VAL A 812 27.33 4.03 -13.15
C VAL A 812 27.08 5.54 -12.95
N ASP A 813 27.48 6.35 -13.94
CA ASP A 813 27.22 7.77 -14.20
C ASP A 813 25.80 8.14 -14.71
N LEU A 814 24.76 7.29 -14.59
CA LEU A 814 23.36 7.66 -14.90
C LEU A 814 22.33 7.31 -13.80
N TYR A 815 22.79 6.75 -12.67
CA TYR A 815 22.19 7.13 -11.38
C TYR A 815 22.60 8.57 -11.01
N GLU A 816 23.57 9.17 -11.73
CA GLU A 816 23.77 10.63 -11.71
C GLU A 816 22.55 11.32 -12.32
N VAL A 817 21.68 11.72 -11.40
CA VAL A 817 20.58 12.65 -11.47
C VAL A 817 20.84 13.81 -12.45
N GLY A 818 20.50 13.61 -13.71
CA GLY A 818 19.92 14.69 -14.48
C GLY A 818 18.44 14.68 -14.16
N VAL A 819 17.98 15.53 -13.23
CA VAL A 819 16.53 15.73 -13.00
C VAL A 819 15.92 16.12 -14.34
N LEU A 820 15.30 15.15 -15.01
CA LEU A 820 14.52 15.41 -16.20
C LEU A 820 13.15 15.87 -15.72
N PRO A 821 12.61 16.93 -16.33
CA PRO A 821 11.36 17.51 -15.84
C PRO A 821 10.27 16.45 -15.76
N SER A 822 9.42 16.57 -14.75
CA SER A 822 8.17 15.81 -14.67
C SER A 822 7.32 15.99 -15.94
N SER A 823 6.33 15.11 -16.12
CA SER A 823 5.35 15.28 -17.20
C SER A 823 4.59 16.59 -17.01
N GLN A 824 4.19 16.91 -15.78
CA GLN A 824 3.58 18.19 -15.40
C GLN A 824 4.41 19.38 -15.88
N ASP A 825 5.70 19.44 -15.54
CA ASP A 825 6.58 20.55 -15.90
C ASP A 825 6.66 20.73 -17.41
N THR A 826 6.80 19.62 -18.14
CA THR A 826 6.83 19.63 -19.60
C THR A 826 5.52 20.16 -20.19
N TRP A 827 4.37 19.77 -19.62
CA TRP A 827 3.05 20.20 -20.05
C TRP A 827 2.74 21.67 -19.75
N LEU A 828 3.12 22.14 -18.56
CA LEU A 828 2.99 23.55 -18.16
C LEU A 828 3.89 24.45 -19.02
N LEU A 829 5.13 24.02 -19.27
CA LEU A 829 6.05 24.72 -20.17
C LEU A 829 5.46 24.82 -21.59
N ALA A 830 4.81 23.75 -22.06
CA ALA A 830 4.11 23.74 -23.34
C ALA A 830 2.79 24.54 -23.36
N GLY A 831 2.28 24.93 -22.18
CA GLY A 831 1.04 25.65 -22.00
C GLY A 831 -0.21 24.82 -22.26
N LEU A 832 -0.16 23.50 -22.06
CA LEU A 832 -1.30 22.61 -22.33
C LEU A 832 -2.51 22.96 -21.44
N ASP A 833 -2.28 23.46 -20.23
CA ASP A 833 -3.27 23.93 -19.26
C ASP A 833 -4.09 25.14 -19.74
N ARG A 834 -3.56 25.91 -20.69
CA ARG A 834 -4.05 27.25 -21.07
C ARG A 834 -4.24 27.44 -22.57
N LEU A 835 -4.70 26.40 -23.26
CA LEU A 835 -5.01 26.47 -24.69
C LEU A 835 -6.08 27.53 -24.98
N THR A 836 -5.82 28.32 -26.03
CA THR A 836 -6.75 29.34 -26.53
C THR A 836 -7.28 28.96 -27.89
N ALA A 837 -8.59 29.14 -28.09
CA ALA A 837 -9.28 28.81 -29.31
C ALA A 837 -9.33 30.02 -30.26
N ARG A 838 -9.01 29.81 -31.54
CA ARG A 838 -9.26 30.76 -32.62
C ARG A 838 -10.09 30.08 -33.70
N VAL A 839 -11.34 30.51 -33.86
CA VAL A 839 -12.20 30.06 -34.95
C VAL A 839 -11.60 30.51 -36.29
N GLU A 840 -11.32 29.56 -37.18
CA GLU A 840 -10.80 29.83 -38.53
C GLU A 840 -11.93 30.03 -39.53
N SER A 841 -13.00 29.24 -39.41
CA SER A 841 -14.17 29.35 -40.27
C SER A 841 -15.40 28.70 -39.64
N VAL A 842 -16.57 29.28 -39.93
CA VAL A 842 -17.89 28.69 -39.66
C VAL A 842 -18.62 28.57 -40.99
N SER A 843 -19.13 27.38 -41.30
CA SER A 843 -19.92 27.09 -42.49
C SER A 843 -21.25 26.47 -42.08
N VAL A 844 -22.37 27.09 -42.45
CA VAL A 844 -23.71 26.55 -42.24
C VAL A 844 -24.30 26.16 -43.58
N ALA A 845 -24.82 24.93 -43.68
CA ALA A 845 -25.58 24.45 -44.82
C ALA A 845 -26.89 23.79 -44.33
N PRO A 846 -27.87 23.53 -45.20
CA PRO A 846 -29.08 22.81 -44.80
C PRO A 846 -28.73 21.49 -44.10
N GLY A 847 -29.17 21.34 -42.85
CA GLY A 847 -28.91 20.14 -42.05
C GLY A 847 -27.47 19.98 -41.53
N SER A 848 -26.60 20.98 -41.63
CA SER A 848 -25.23 20.88 -41.09
C SER A 848 -24.59 22.20 -40.67
N VAL A 849 -23.77 22.13 -39.63
CA VAL A 849 -22.90 23.21 -39.14
C VAL A 849 -21.49 22.66 -39.06
N ARG A 850 -20.53 23.34 -39.69
CA ARG A 850 -19.11 23.00 -39.63
C ARG A 850 -18.32 24.16 -39.04
N VAL A 851 -17.56 23.89 -37.99
CA VAL A 851 -16.67 24.84 -37.33
C VAL A 851 -15.25 24.31 -37.40
N ARG A 852 -14.34 25.14 -37.88
CA ARG A 852 -12.91 24.84 -37.86
C ARG A 852 -12.25 25.76 -36.87
N THR A 853 -11.60 25.20 -35.86
CA THR A 853 -10.99 25.96 -34.76
C THR A 853 -9.52 25.57 -34.64
N ARG A 854 -8.66 26.56 -34.43
CA ARG A 854 -7.24 26.33 -34.13
C ARG A 854 -6.98 26.64 -32.67
N TYR A 855 -6.45 25.66 -31.96
CA TYR A 855 -6.06 25.76 -30.55
C TYR A 855 -4.54 25.89 -30.44
N ALA A 856 -4.09 26.84 -29.64
CA ALA A 856 -2.69 27.02 -29.27
C ALA A 856 -2.60 27.76 -27.92
N ALA A 857 -1.56 27.49 -27.14
CA ALA A 857 -1.24 28.34 -26.00
C ALA A 857 -0.67 29.70 -26.46
N ALA A 858 -0.70 30.68 -25.56
CA ALA A 858 0.06 31.91 -25.78
C ALA A 858 1.57 31.61 -25.87
N ASP A 859 2.25 32.31 -26.77
CA ASP A 859 3.70 32.21 -27.04
C ASP A 859 4.20 30.86 -27.60
N THR A 860 3.32 30.03 -28.17
CA THR A 860 3.73 28.79 -28.86
C THR A 860 3.37 28.78 -30.34
N ARG A 861 4.20 28.11 -31.14
CA ARG A 861 3.92 27.80 -32.55
C ARG A 861 3.14 26.49 -32.72
N ASN A 862 3.19 25.62 -31.70
CA ASN A 862 2.53 24.33 -31.71
C ASN A 862 1.03 24.56 -31.57
N ALA A 863 0.26 23.87 -32.40
CA ALA A 863 -1.18 24.03 -32.42
C ALA A 863 -1.88 22.74 -32.81
N VAL A 864 -3.16 22.69 -32.53
CA VAL A 864 -4.07 21.64 -32.96
C VAL A 864 -5.25 22.28 -33.68
N THR A 865 -5.64 21.73 -34.82
CA THR A 865 -6.85 22.16 -35.53
C THR A 865 -7.94 21.15 -35.26
N THR A 866 -9.09 21.60 -34.77
CA THR A 866 -10.33 20.80 -34.75
C THR A 866 -11.19 21.16 -35.96
N ASP A 867 -11.73 20.14 -36.60
CA ASP A 867 -12.76 20.26 -37.63
C ASP A 867 -14.02 19.58 -37.11
N GLU A 868 -14.92 20.38 -36.57
CA GLU A 868 -16.16 19.96 -35.93
C GLU A 868 -17.29 20.03 -36.96
N GLN A 869 -17.92 18.90 -37.26
CA GLN A 869 -19.01 18.77 -38.22
C GLN A 869 -20.24 18.20 -37.54
N TRP A 870 -21.24 19.06 -37.37
CA TRP A 870 -22.57 18.70 -36.90
C TRP A 870 -23.47 18.44 -38.12
N GLN A 871 -24.11 17.27 -38.17
CA GLN A 871 -24.97 16.88 -39.28
C GLN A 871 -26.24 16.19 -38.76
N LEU A 872 -27.40 16.65 -39.23
CA LEU A 872 -28.66 15.95 -38.98
C LEU A 872 -28.92 14.95 -40.11
N VAL A 873 -28.91 13.66 -39.79
CA VAL A 873 -29.18 12.58 -40.76
C VAL A 873 -30.38 11.78 -40.28
N GLY A 874 -31.52 11.98 -40.95
CA GLY A 874 -32.81 11.53 -40.40
C GLY A 874 -33.12 12.34 -39.15
N ASP A 875 -33.41 11.65 -38.04
CA ASP A 875 -33.65 12.25 -36.73
C ASP A 875 -32.37 12.29 -35.85
N ASP A 876 -31.26 11.74 -36.36
CA ASP A 876 -30.02 11.61 -35.61
C ASP A 876 -29.10 12.81 -35.79
N LEU A 877 -28.68 13.42 -34.68
CA LEU A 877 -27.68 14.47 -34.69
C LEU A 877 -26.28 13.88 -34.53
N TRP A 878 -25.47 13.98 -35.58
CA TRP A 878 -24.09 13.52 -35.60
C TRP A 878 -23.12 14.65 -35.32
N LEU A 879 -22.09 14.36 -34.52
CA LEU A 879 -20.89 15.17 -34.37
C LEU A 879 -19.68 14.35 -34.83
N SER A 880 -18.99 14.88 -35.82
CA SER A 880 -17.69 14.40 -36.28
C SER A 880 -16.62 15.43 -35.91
N VAL A 881 -15.64 15.05 -35.10
CA VAL A 881 -14.49 15.91 -34.77
C VAL A 881 -13.22 15.28 -35.31
N ASP A 882 -12.54 15.97 -36.22
CA ASP A 882 -11.18 15.61 -36.64
C ASP A 882 -10.18 16.51 -35.91
N ILE A 883 -9.26 15.93 -35.15
CA ILE A 883 -8.27 16.62 -34.33
C ILE A 883 -6.90 16.43 -34.99
N VAL A 884 -6.33 17.50 -35.53
CA VAL A 884 -5.10 17.44 -36.34
C VAL A 884 -4.02 18.36 -35.77
N PRO A 885 -2.97 17.83 -35.12
CA PRO A 885 -1.84 18.62 -34.66
C PRO A 885 -0.96 19.13 -35.80
N THR A 886 -0.23 20.22 -35.55
CA THR A 886 0.94 20.62 -36.34
C THR A 886 2.10 19.65 -36.12
N GLY A 887 2.95 19.40 -37.13
CA GLY A 887 4.04 18.41 -37.03
C GLY A 887 5.26 18.75 -36.15
N TRP A 888 5.15 19.65 -35.17
CA TRP A 888 6.27 20.14 -34.34
C TRP A 888 6.17 19.76 -32.86
N TRP A 889 5.23 18.89 -32.49
CA TRP A 889 5.10 18.39 -31.13
C TRP A 889 6.11 17.28 -30.86
N ASP A 890 6.80 17.37 -29.72
CA ASP A 890 7.81 16.40 -29.29
C ASP A 890 7.75 16.23 -27.76
N MET A 891 6.62 15.69 -27.30
CA MET A 891 6.31 15.44 -25.89
C MET A 891 5.21 14.39 -25.78
N VAL A 892 4.96 13.87 -24.58
CA VAL A 892 3.73 13.12 -24.27
C VAL A 892 2.56 14.10 -24.12
N TRP A 893 1.36 13.67 -24.50
CA TRP A 893 0.12 14.39 -24.19
C TRP A 893 -0.60 13.68 -23.05
N PRO A 894 -1.17 14.42 -22.08
CA PRO A 894 -1.97 13.81 -21.02
C PRO A 894 -3.25 13.17 -21.54
N ARG A 895 -3.93 13.87 -22.47
CA ARG A 895 -5.15 13.40 -23.14
C ARG A 895 -5.29 14.02 -24.53
N VAL A 896 -6.25 13.51 -25.28
CA VAL A 896 -6.76 14.14 -26.49
C VAL A 896 -8.27 13.92 -26.60
N GLY A 897 -9.04 14.97 -26.38
CA GLY A 897 -10.49 14.87 -26.33
C GLY A 897 -11.20 16.20 -26.49
N VAL A 898 -12.52 16.16 -26.31
CA VAL A 898 -13.35 17.37 -26.26
C VAL A 898 -14.12 17.46 -24.95
N ARG A 899 -14.22 18.67 -24.41
CA ARG A 899 -15.00 19.02 -23.23
C ARG A 899 -16.31 19.70 -23.62
N PHE A 900 -17.37 19.37 -22.89
CA PHE A 900 -18.65 20.06 -22.86
C PHE A 900 -18.93 20.58 -21.46
N ASP A 901 -19.39 21.83 -21.37
CA ASP A 901 -19.82 22.45 -20.14
C ASP A 901 -21.35 22.32 -20.04
N LEU A 902 -21.83 21.57 -19.06
CA LEU A 902 -23.22 21.21 -18.83
C LEU A 902 -23.80 21.97 -17.62
N PRO A 903 -25.13 22.02 -17.46
CA PRO A 903 -25.76 22.51 -16.23
C PRO A 903 -25.33 21.72 -14.98
N GLY A 904 -25.17 22.38 -13.84
CA GLY A 904 -24.65 21.75 -12.60
C GLY A 904 -25.57 20.74 -11.91
N ASP A 905 -26.84 20.69 -12.29
CA ASP A 905 -27.83 19.66 -11.90
C ASP A 905 -27.79 18.42 -12.84
N VAL A 906 -26.87 18.37 -13.81
CA VAL A 906 -26.49 17.10 -14.45
C VAL A 906 -25.53 16.40 -13.50
N ASP A 907 -26.06 15.52 -12.66
CA ASP A 907 -25.35 14.87 -11.57
C ASP A 907 -25.37 13.35 -11.63
N GLN A 908 -25.92 12.77 -12.70
CA GLN A 908 -25.97 11.33 -12.91
C GLN A 908 -25.52 10.92 -14.32
N ALA A 909 -24.80 9.80 -14.40
CA ALA A 909 -24.42 9.13 -15.63
C ALA A 909 -24.86 7.65 -15.60
N SER A 910 -25.45 7.16 -16.69
CA SER A 910 -25.61 5.73 -16.97
C SER A 910 -24.95 5.41 -18.30
N TRP A 911 -24.13 4.36 -18.38
CA TRP A 911 -23.38 4.06 -19.59
C TRP A 911 -23.32 2.57 -19.90
N PHE A 912 -23.16 2.25 -21.18
CA PHE A 912 -22.70 0.97 -21.67
C PHE A 912 -21.26 1.13 -22.17
N GLY A 913 -20.32 0.41 -21.59
CA GLY A 913 -18.88 0.59 -21.79
C GLY A 913 -18.10 -0.15 -20.71
N THR A 914 -16.84 0.23 -20.47
CA THR A 914 -16.09 -0.37 -19.35
C THR A 914 -16.44 0.27 -18.01
N GLY A 915 -16.42 -0.51 -16.92
CA GLY A 915 -16.71 -0.03 -15.58
C GLY A 915 -16.67 -1.14 -14.52
N PRO A 916 -17.20 -0.88 -13.30
CA PRO A 916 -17.87 0.37 -12.89
C PRO A 916 -16.91 1.52 -12.54
N ARG A 917 -15.65 1.19 -12.19
CA ARG A 917 -14.62 2.16 -11.77
C ARG A 917 -13.87 2.74 -12.95
N GLU A 918 -12.98 3.69 -12.66
CA GLU A 918 -12.08 4.27 -13.65
C GLU A 918 -11.13 3.24 -14.27
N SER A 919 -10.66 3.51 -15.48
CA SER A 919 -9.71 2.68 -16.21
C SER A 919 -8.84 3.53 -17.14
N TYR A 920 -7.55 3.22 -17.19
CA TYR A 920 -6.54 3.90 -18.01
C TYR A 920 -5.80 2.88 -18.90
N PRO A 921 -5.03 3.32 -19.93
CA PRO A 921 -4.41 2.39 -20.89
C PRO A 921 -3.57 1.26 -20.27
N ASP A 922 -2.90 1.51 -19.14
CA ASP A 922 -2.05 0.59 -18.38
C ASP A 922 -2.68 0.16 -17.03
N SER A 923 -3.97 0.41 -16.81
CA SER A 923 -4.75 -0.01 -15.64
C SER A 923 -6.22 -0.23 -16.05
N ARG A 924 -6.52 -1.41 -16.62
CA ARG A 924 -7.82 -1.75 -17.21
C ARG A 924 -8.23 -3.23 -17.10
N HIS A 925 -7.47 -4.08 -16.42
CA HIS A 925 -7.77 -5.51 -16.22
C HIS A 925 -9.02 -5.74 -15.37
N SER A 926 -9.32 -4.82 -14.45
CA SER A 926 -10.51 -4.82 -13.60
C SER A 926 -11.71 -4.06 -14.20
N ALA A 927 -11.60 -3.63 -15.47
CA ALA A 927 -12.62 -2.88 -16.18
C ALA A 927 -13.37 -3.79 -17.17
N PHE A 928 -14.63 -4.07 -16.86
CA PHE A 928 -15.46 -5.00 -17.62
C PHE A 928 -16.49 -4.25 -18.47
N VAL A 929 -16.84 -4.78 -19.64
CA VAL A 929 -17.91 -4.23 -20.47
C VAL A 929 -19.26 -4.62 -19.87
N GLY A 930 -20.08 -3.62 -19.58
CA GLY A 930 -21.39 -3.79 -18.96
C GLY A 930 -22.20 -2.51 -18.95
N ARG A 931 -23.39 -2.56 -18.35
CA ARG A 931 -24.23 -1.38 -18.12
C ARG A 931 -24.05 -0.91 -16.68
N TYR A 932 -23.72 0.35 -16.50
CA TYR A 932 -23.40 0.95 -15.22
C TYR A 932 -24.17 2.26 -15.02
N GLU A 933 -24.25 2.70 -13.77
CA GLU A 933 -24.87 3.95 -13.36
C GLU A 933 -24.18 4.47 -12.10
N SER A 934 -23.92 5.78 -12.03
CA SER A 934 -23.27 6.40 -10.88
C SER A 934 -23.55 7.90 -10.81
N GLY A 935 -23.57 8.45 -9.60
CA GLY A 935 -23.58 9.89 -9.39
C GLY A 935 -22.23 10.52 -9.75
N VAL A 936 -22.22 11.79 -10.16
CA VAL A 936 -20.99 12.49 -10.59
C VAL A 936 -19.90 12.52 -9.51
N ASP A 937 -20.31 12.57 -8.24
CA ASP A 937 -19.37 12.62 -7.11
C ASP A 937 -18.79 11.23 -6.77
N GLU A 938 -19.48 10.14 -7.16
CA GLU A 938 -19.04 8.74 -7.02
C GLU A 938 -18.19 8.25 -8.19
N LEU A 939 -18.17 8.98 -9.31
CA LEU A 939 -17.37 8.63 -10.48
C LEU A 939 -15.86 8.81 -10.24
N SER A 940 -15.50 9.67 -9.27
CA SER A 940 -14.14 10.01 -8.87
C SER A 940 -13.69 9.17 -7.68
N ALA A 941 -12.40 8.84 -7.59
CA ALA A 941 -11.86 7.99 -6.53
C ALA A 941 -11.65 8.70 -5.18
N GLY A 942 -11.72 10.04 -5.11
CA GLY A 942 -11.60 10.77 -3.84
C GLY A 942 -10.18 10.92 -3.29
N TYR A 943 -9.15 10.96 -4.17
CA TYR A 943 -7.74 11.09 -3.77
C TYR A 943 -7.46 12.28 -2.84
N ALA A 944 -6.52 12.08 -1.92
CA ALA A 944 -6.09 13.07 -0.92
C ALA A 944 -5.69 14.41 -1.54
N ARG A 945 -4.83 14.37 -2.57
CA ARG A 945 -4.58 15.51 -3.44
C ARG A 945 -5.44 15.39 -4.71
N PRO A 946 -6.33 16.35 -5.01
CA PRO A 946 -7.12 16.33 -6.24
C PRO A 946 -6.25 16.22 -7.49
N GLN A 947 -6.60 15.27 -8.36
CA GLN A 947 -5.86 14.95 -9.58
C GLN A 947 -6.79 14.34 -10.63
N GLU A 948 -6.25 13.93 -11.79
CA GLU A 948 -7.03 13.20 -12.78
C GLU A 948 -7.65 11.95 -12.17
N THR A 949 -8.97 11.80 -12.32
CA THR A 949 -9.75 10.65 -11.89
C THR A 949 -11.05 10.58 -12.70
N GLY A 950 -11.66 9.41 -12.74
CA GLY A 950 -13.00 9.22 -13.27
C GLY A 950 -13.08 8.78 -14.73
N HIS A 951 -11.96 8.59 -15.43
CA HIS A 951 -11.98 8.16 -16.82
C HIS A 951 -12.57 6.75 -16.97
N ARG A 952 -13.59 6.60 -17.81
CA ARG A 952 -14.15 5.31 -18.22
C ARG A 952 -13.81 5.06 -19.68
N SER A 953 -12.98 4.04 -19.93
CA SER A 953 -12.55 3.68 -21.29
C SER A 953 -13.64 2.98 -22.11
N ASP A 954 -13.43 2.90 -23.43
CA ASP A 954 -14.25 2.12 -24.37
C ASP A 954 -15.77 2.37 -24.28
N LEU A 955 -16.19 3.63 -24.37
CA LEU A 955 -17.60 4.02 -24.33
C LEU A 955 -18.38 3.55 -25.56
N ARG A 956 -19.60 3.05 -25.35
CA ARG A 956 -20.61 2.80 -26.40
C ARG A 956 -21.74 3.82 -26.30
N THR A 957 -22.41 3.88 -25.16
CA THR A 957 -23.54 4.79 -24.91
C THR A 957 -23.43 5.42 -23.53
N LEU A 958 -23.82 6.70 -23.42
CA LEU A 958 -23.82 7.48 -22.19
C LEU A 958 -25.11 8.29 -22.11
N ASP A 959 -25.89 8.06 -21.06
CA ASP A 959 -27.09 8.80 -20.70
C ASP A 959 -26.75 9.74 -19.53
N LEU A 960 -27.07 11.02 -19.68
CA LEU A 960 -26.80 12.08 -18.71
C LEU A 960 -28.10 12.77 -18.30
N GLY A 961 -28.19 13.17 -17.05
CA GLY A 961 -29.29 13.99 -16.54
C GLY A 961 -29.24 14.19 -15.04
N PRO A 962 -30.22 14.91 -14.47
CA PRO A 962 -30.48 14.87 -13.04
C PRO A 962 -30.85 13.45 -12.59
N ALA A 963 -30.61 13.15 -11.32
CA ALA A 963 -31.02 11.89 -10.70
C ALA A 963 -32.46 11.47 -11.07
N GLY A 964 -32.61 10.30 -11.72
CA GLY A 964 -33.90 9.74 -12.14
C GLY A 964 -34.59 10.45 -13.31
N GLN A 965 -33.92 11.40 -13.98
CA GLN A 965 -34.43 12.13 -15.15
C GLN A 965 -33.37 12.16 -16.26
N PRO A 966 -33.24 11.08 -17.07
CA PRO A 966 -32.37 11.10 -18.24
C PRO A 966 -32.72 12.27 -19.17
N TRP A 967 -31.70 12.95 -19.69
CA TRP A 967 -31.87 14.17 -20.49
C TRP A 967 -31.19 14.05 -21.86
N LEU A 968 -29.93 13.62 -21.89
CA LEU A 968 -29.11 13.58 -23.10
C LEU A 968 -28.44 12.22 -23.24
N ARG A 969 -28.59 11.60 -24.41
CA ARG A 969 -27.83 10.40 -24.80
C ARG A 969 -26.70 10.77 -25.76
N VAL A 970 -25.53 10.20 -25.52
CA VAL A 970 -24.35 10.24 -26.38
C VAL A 970 -24.03 8.81 -26.79
N GLU A 971 -23.99 8.53 -28.09
CA GLU A 971 -23.55 7.25 -28.64
C GLU A 971 -22.20 7.45 -29.34
N ALA A 972 -21.21 6.63 -28.98
CA ALA A 972 -19.87 6.67 -29.53
C ALA A 972 -19.67 5.56 -30.57
N VAL A 973 -19.28 5.97 -31.78
CA VAL A 973 -18.98 5.06 -32.89
C VAL A 973 -17.48 4.79 -32.91
N PRO A 974 -17.03 3.52 -33.04
CA PRO A 974 -15.62 3.19 -33.08
C PRO A 974 -14.93 3.84 -34.29
N SER A 975 -13.64 4.14 -34.13
CA SER A 975 -12.79 4.62 -35.20
C SER A 975 -12.61 3.57 -36.31
N ALA A 976 -11.96 3.96 -37.42
CA ALA A 976 -11.62 3.01 -38.48
C ALA A 976 -10.67 1.88 -38.03
N THR A 977 -9.93 2.09 -36.93
CA THR A 977 -9.06 1.09 -36.28
C THR A 977 -9.77 0.27 -35.21
N GLY A 978 -11.06 0.55 -34.94
CA GLY A 978 -11.87 -0.15 -33.94
C GLY A 978 -11.79 0.45 -32.54
N GLU A 979 -11.00 1.52 -32.34
CA GLU A 979 -10.84 2.18 -31.05
C GLU A 979 -12.09 2.98 -30.68
N ARG A 980 -12.47 2.96 -29.41
CA ARG A 980 -13.61 3.71 -28.87
C ARG A 980 -13.09 4.84 -27.96
N PRO A 981 -13.77 5.99 -27.92
CA PRO A 981 -13.43 7.02 -26.94
C PRO A 981 -13.81 6.57 -25.53
N GLY A 982 -13.28 7.23 -24.52
CA GLY A 982 -13.78 7.15 -23.15
C GLY A 982 -14.49 8.45 -22.71
N PHE A 983 -14.99 8.48 -21.49
CA PHE A 983 -15.56 9.69 -20.90
C PHE A 983 -15.12 9.93 -19.45
N THR A 984 -15.20 11.19 -19.04
CA THR A 984 -15.13 11.62 -17.64
C THR A 984 -16.24 12.63 -17.38
N LEU A 985 -16.95 12.52 -16.26
CA LEU A 985 -17.92 13.52 -15.80
C LEU A 985 -17.44 14.07 -14.46
N SER A 986 -17.29 15.39 -14.34
CA SER A 986 -16.74 16.02 -13.14
C SER A 986 -17.44 17.33 -12.79
N ARG A 987 -17.45 17.69 -11.50
CA ARG A 987 -17.91 19.00 -11.01
C ARG A 987 -16.97 20.14 -11.38
N HIS A 988 -15.70 19.85 -11.67
CA HIS A 988 -14.66 20.88 -11.88
C HIS A 988 -13.89 20.65 -13.17
N THR A 989 -13.26 21.70 -13.69
CA THR A 989 -12.36 21.52 -14.84
C THR A 989 -11.03 20.90 -14.40
N ALA A 990 -10.32 20.25 -15.32
CA ALA A 990 -8.99 19.70 -15.05
C ALA A 990 -7.98 20.77 -14.60
N GLN A 991 -8.20 22.04 -14.98
CA GLN A 991 -7.39 23.16 -14.51
C GLN A 991 -7.71 23.55 -13.06
N GLN A 992 -8.99 23.48 -12.64
CA GLN A 992 -9.38 23.74 -11.25
C GLN A 992 -8.89 22.62 -10.31
N ILE A 993 -9.00 21.37 -10.76
CA ILE A 993 -8.50 20.21 -10.01
C ILE A 993 -6.97 20.28 -9.87
N GLY A 994 -6.25 20.58 -10.97
CA GLY A 994 -4.79 20.58 -10.96
C GLY A 994 -4.10 21.67 -10.13
N VAL A 995 -4.84 22.59 -9.52
CA VAL A 995 -4.30 23.64 -8.62
C VAL A 995 -4.75 23.51 -7.17
N ALA A 996 -5.70 22.61 -6.88
CA ALA A 996 -6.14 22.35 -5.51
C ALA A 996 -5.19 21.35 -4.85
N GLU A 997 -4.76 21.63 -3.63
CA GLU A 997 -3.96 20.72 -2.82
C GLU A 997 -4.88 19.79 -2.01
N HIS A 998 -6.06 20.29 -1.58
CA HIS A 998 -7.07 19.47 -0.92
C HIS A 998 -8.45 19.54 -1.60
N PRO A 999 -9.31 18.49 -1.46
CA PRO A 999 -10.66 18.50 -2.03
C PRO A 999 -11.51 19.69 -1.54
N HIS A 1000 -11.34 20.11 -0.28
CA HIS A 1000 -12.11 21.22 0.30
C HIS A 1000 -11.73 22.59 -0.28
N GLU A 1001 -10.61 22.72 -1.00
CA GLU A 1001 -10.16 23.96 -1.64
C GLU A 1001 -10.80 24.17 -3.02
N LEU A 1002 -11.45 23.14 -3.57
CA LEU A 1002 -12.16 23.24 -4.84
C LEU A 1002 -13.32 24.24 -4.72
N PRO A 1003 -13.48 25.16 -5.68
CA PRO A 1003 -14.54 26.16 -5.61
C PRO A 1003 -15.92 25.51 -5.74
N ALA A 1004 -16.96 26.14 -5.18
CA ALA A 1004 -18.33 25.72 -5.46
C ALA A 1004 -18.58 25.68 -6.98
N SER A 1005 -19.19 24.59 -7.46
CA SER A 1005 -19.44 24.41 -8.88
C SER A 1005 -20.89 24.73 -9.27
N GLU A 1006 -21.06 25.49 -10.34
CA GLU A 1006 -22.36 25.79 -10.96
C GLU A 1006 -22.58 24.96 -12.25
N ARG A 1007 -21.60 24.12 -12.62
CA ARG A 1007 -21.56 23.38 -13.89
C ARG A 1007 -21.08 21.94 -13.68
N THR A 1008 -21.43 21.09 -14.63
CA THR A 1008 -20.83 19.76 -14.75
C THR A 1008 -20.05 19.70 -16.05
N TYR A 1009 -18.87 19.11 -16.05
CA TYR A 1009 -17.98 19.02 -17.20
C TYR A 1009 -17.92 17.60 -17.70
N LEU A 1010 -18.31 17.39 -18.96
CA LEU A 1010 -18.18 16.12 -19.67
C LEU A 1010 -16.95 16.18 -20.57
N TYR A 1011 -16.01 15.27 -20.38
CA TYR A 1011 -14.90 15.01 -21.28
C TYR A 1011 -15.21 13.77 -22.10
N LEU A 1012 -14.99 13.84 -23.42
CA LEU A 1012 -15.04 12.70 -24.34
C LEU A 1012 -13.66 12.58 -24.98
N ASP A 1013 -12.89 11.62 -24.50
CA ASP A 1013 -11.47 11.49 -24.83
C ASP A 1013 -11.28 10.42 -25.91
N ALA A 1014 -10.63 10.79 -27.02
CA ALA A 1014 -10.18 9.83 -28.03
C ALA A 1014 -8.96 9.02 -27.55
N GLY A 1015 -8.24 9.54 -26.56
CA GLY A 1015 -7.14 8.85 -25.90
C GLY A 1015 -6.70 9.56 -24.62
N GLN A 1016 -6.23 8.76 -23.68
CA GLN A 1016 -5.60 9.19 -22.42
C GLN A 1016 -4.18 8.62 -22.38
N HIS A 1017 -3.28 9.29 -21.66
CA HIS A 1017 -1.99 8.73 -21.30
C HIS A 1017 -2.17 7.68 -20.20
N GLY A 1018 -1.34 6.64 -20.18
CA GLY A 1018 -1.18 5.79 -19.01
C GLY A 1018 -0.82 6.56 -17.74
N VAL A 1019 -0.88 5.86 -16.60
CA VAL A 1019 -0.67 6.43 -15.27
C VAL A 1019 0.70 6.06 -14.69
N GLY A 1020 1.25 4.89 -15.03
CA GLY A 1020 2.58 4.47 -14.56
C GLY A 1020 2.71 4.42 -13.03
N SER A 1021 3.93 4.57 -12.52
CA SER A 1021 4.24 4.65 -11.09
C SER A 1021 5.45 5.56 -10.83
N ARG A 1022 5.59 6.63 -11.61
CA ARG A 1022 6.79 7.49 -11.65
C ARG A 1022 6.97 8.37 -10.39
N ALA A 1023 5.97 8.46 -9.51
CA ALA A 1023 6.14 9.10 -8.20
C ALA A 1023 7.31 8.45 -7.45
N CYS A 1024 7.33 7.12 -7.37
CA CYS A 1024 8.48 6.32 -6.97
C CYS A 1024 8.50 4.99 -7.76
N GLY A 1025 9.20 4.96 -8.89
CA GLY A 1025 9.24 3.77 -9.75
C GLY A 1025 9.15 4.07 -11.24
N PRO A 1026 8.85 3.04 -12.07
CA PRO A 1026 8.91 3.18 -13.52
C PRO A 1026 7.93 4.20 -14.11
N ASP A 1027 8.43 4.94 -15.11
CA ASP A 1027 7.59 5.71 -16.02
C ASP A 1027 6.66 4.81 -16.87
N VAL A 1028 5.60 5.40 -17.42
CA VAL A 1028 4.60 4.75 -18.27
C VAL A 1028 5.28 3.95 -19.38
N ALA A 1029 4.90 2.69 -19.53
CA ALA A 1029 5.47 1.83 -20.56
C ALA A 1029 5.15 2.38 -21.97
N SER A 1030 6.09 2.23 -22.90
CA SER A 1030 6.05 2.89 -24.22
C SER A 1030 4.78 2.62 -25.04
N ARG A 1031 4.15 1.45 -24.85
CA ARG A 1031 2.89 1.06 -25.51
C ARG A 1031 1.64 1.78 -24.96
N HIS A 1032 1.74 2.38 -23.78
CA HIS A 1032 0.68 3.13 -23.09
C HIS A 1032 0.94 4.64 -23.07
N VAL A 1033 2.01 5.09 -23.74
CA VAL A 1033 2.33 6.51 -23.88
C VAL A 1033 1.45 7.15 -24.96
N LEU A 1034 0.73 8.22 -24.60
CA LEU A 1034 -0.03 9.00 -25.57
C LEU A 1034 0.88 10.05 -26.22
N ARG A 1035 1.07 9.92 -27.54
CA ARG A 1035 1.85 10.88 -28.34
C ARG A 1035 0.96 11.77 -29.21
N PRO A 1036 1.42 12.99 -29.54
CA PRO A 1036 0.77 13.86 -30.51
C PRO A 1036 0.49 13.13 -31.82
N GLY A 1037 -0.79 12.96 -32.12
CA GLY A 1037 -1.28 12.28 -33.32
C GLY A 1037 -2.56 12.92 -33.84
N ALA A 1038 -2.98 12.53 -35.05
CA ALA A 1038 -4.30 12.90 -35.53
C ALA A 1038 -5.33 11.92 -34.94
N HIS A 1039 -6.38 12.47 -34.32
CA HIS A 1039 -7.44 11.68 -33.69
C HIS A 1039 -8.80 12.05 -34.27
N GLN A 1040 -9.77 11.16 -34.07
CA GLN A 1040 -11.11 11.32 -34.60
C GLN A 1040 -12.15 10.90 -33.56
N LEU A 1041 -13.18 11.72 -33.38
CA LEU A 1041 -14.37 11.38 -32.62
C LEU A 1041 -15.58 11.35 -33.56
N ARG A 1042 -16.43 10.33 -33.39
CA ARG A 1042 -17.69 10.16 -34.11
C ARG A 1042 -18.78 9.85 -33.08
N LEU A 1043 -19.65 10.82 -32.88
CA LEU A 1043 -20.63 10.82 -31.81
C LEU A 1043 -22.03 11.07 -32.40
N LYS A 1044 -23.03 10.47 -31.79
CA LYS A 1044 -24.45 10.76 -32.06
C LYS A 1044 -25.12 11.23 -30.77
N PHE A 1045 -25.93 12.27 -30.88
CA PHE A 1045 -26.64 12.90 -29.78
C PHE A 1045 -28.15 12.77 -29.98
N SER A 1046 -28.87 12.42 -28.92
CA SER A 1046 -30.33 12.39 -28.89
C SER A 1046 -30.87 12.89 -27.55
N ALA A 1047 -32.03 13.53 -27.60
CA ALA A 1047 -32.79 13.88 -26.39
C ALA A 1047 -33.50 12.62 -25.86
N LEU A 1048 -33.56 12.49 -24.54
CA LEU A 1048 -34.26 11.38 -23.84
C LEU A 1048 -35.62 11.81 -23.26
#